data_AF-A0A9D2A082-F1
#
_entry.id   AF-A0A9D2A082-F1
#
_cell.length_a   1.000
_cell.length_b   1.000
_cell.length_c   1.000
_cell.angle_alpha   90.00
_cell.angle_beta   90.00
_cell.angle_gamma   90.00
#
_symmetry.space_group_name_H-M   'P 1'
#
loop_
_entity.id
_entity.type
_entity.pdbx_description
1 polymer ?
#
loop_
_entity_poly.entity_id
_entity_poly.type
_entity_poly.pdbx_seq_one_letter_code
_entity_poly.pdbx_strand_id
1 'polypeptide(L)'
;MNAANRKRTRKILLIVLVFLFIFSVTFALGGVSRNAYAASAGNIALNKPVSSTGRSGEDTITDGRMDGYWEAEPYPAMYEIDLEAVYDVTSVRVYPFSDGGRYYHYSIYYSPNGRDYSLFAQKSDSSPETSDGTAYDAPGGSVVARYIRVEMTYNISNTAVHMRETEVFGTLNETYTDEIPQTDPNDPQNVAYGKKTYSNFTGMASAVLTDGSLTSVWMTRYAPMYADIDLGENYLISDIVLFFPEGEGYFNYTVYGSCDGDRYERIYRKNNSDMPAADGDVIDAGDSEYRFIRVYMQYQYGCNNVCLSEVRVHGTATGENTGELRDGGIEEILDVQPFEQTEYAKPITQDETIANVYGIIERNVGKLYCGWFEFELAESENGNDYFELSDAANGKIHIKANSGVTLASGVNYYFKHFANVNITEQADQTLMPTSIVRVGSKIYRETPYSVRYAFNYCTMDYSFAFYDEEDWQKEYDWLALNGVTLVLDLTGQEAVWISFLMNFGYSYDEAKAWLCGPAYYAWQFMDNMEIYGGGVPDGWVRERLESARCMQRWRLSLGMQTCLQGYAGIVPKNFSDYSPDTPILDQGTWCGQDRPDMVRTDGAEYDEFSRLFYEAQEWAFGATSDYYAVDPFHEGGIRPSDLSDKVIAEQVLESLLEYDADGVWVIQAWHSNPSNDLLHGLGENKDDHALILDLCAVEAPKWNRTKYGEDGEGGMVIDEIEFNSTPWVWCSLENYGGNPSMDGELQNMIDQLTLARESAHYLRGIGMISEASLDNPAVYNMLFDMAWESFTAEEWLESYVTARYGRYSEGAQEAWKILNDTVYSKPGWYRTSPQVMTLMPETAAKQEVPYDNAQLQKALCLLLEDFDVLCVSEGYRYDLVELMRQIVNNYSVEVFNDMLTAYETLSVGQFKNLKTRFLSTFDLMDAVLGCRPEWLAGEWIGKAQDWGEAIGNDFAADMFAENAMTLITSWADLMTMRAITDYAQRTYQGMLIDVYKSRWEVYLDKLENNLETGADVVGLSTDDYYHLYRQWVMSGKEYTREADEGYEHLWNIAERVLTETESETAARANSHGNVLLEELIARAELADRTLYSEEQLARLDAAVAQARELAGKTLTRSEYLAAVESLHGAITAEIANSSEEATVVPPGQDDPAPSAPSGNNGLVIGLSVGGAVLVLAAVGIILVIVRRKKKN
;
A
#
# COMPACT_ATOMS: atom_id res chain seq x y z
N MET A 1 55.04 10.55 30.35
CA MET A 1 55.08 11.95 29.84
C MET A 1 55.40 12.93 30.97
N ASN A 2 56.24 13.90 30.65
CA ASN A 2 57.05 14.73 31.57
C ASN A 2 56.30 15.76 32.42
N ALA A 3 57.00 16.20 33.48
CA ALA A 3 56.62 17.23 34.46
C ALA A 3 56.23 18.62 33.90
N ALA A 4 56.21 18.79 32.58
CA ALA A 4 55.70 19.99 31.91
C ALA A 4 54.15 20.05 31.87
N ASN A 5 53.44 18.90 31.94
CA ASN A 5 51.96 18.92 31.94
C ASN A 5 51.35 19.34 33.29
N ARG A 6 52.07 19.19 34.42
CA ARG A 6 51.55 19.59 35.75
C ARG A 6 51.45 21.11 35.96
N LYS A 7 52.13 21.93 35.14
CA LYS A 7 52.00 23.40 35.19
C LYS A 7 50.89 23.97 34.29
N ARG A 8 50.44 23.21 33.29
CA ARG A 8 49.30 23.61 32.42
C ARG A 8 47.96 23.29 33.08
N THR A 9 47.85 22.14 33.76
CA THR A 9 46.64 21.75 34.51
C THR A 9 46.37 22.69 35.71
N ARG A 10 47.41 23.21 36.37
CA ARG A 10 47.26 24.17 37.49
C ARG A 10 46.84 25.58 37.09
N LYS A 11 47.05 26.01 35.84
CA LYS A 11 46.54 27.30 35.33
C LYS A 11 45.11 27.20 34.80
N ILE A 12 44.70 26.04 34.29
CA ILE A 12 43.33 25.80 33.83
C ILE A 12 42.38 25.61 35.04
N LEU A 13 42.82 24.91 36.09
CA LEU A 13 42.04 24.75 37.33
C LEU A 13 41.78 26.09 38.05
N LEU A 14 42.70 27.06 37.96
CA LEU A 14 42.56 28.38 38.59
C LEU A 14 41.65 29.34 37.79
N ILE A 15 41.50 29.13 36.48
CA ILE A 15 40.59 29.91 35.63
C ILE A 15 39.15 29.38 35.76
N VAL A 16 38.98 28.07 35.92
CA VAL A 16 37.68 27.43 36.21
C VAL A 16 37.19 27.79 37.63
N LEU A 17 38.09 27.91 38.61
CA LEU A 17 37.75 28.34 39.98
C LEU A 17 37.37 29.83 40.12
N VAL A 18 37.80 30.70 39.21
CA VAL A 18 37.38 32.11 39.18
C VAL A 18 36.07 32.30 38.41
N PHE A 19 35.78 31.44 37.42
CA PHE A 19 34.48 31.41 36.74
C PHE A 19 33.36 30.85 37.64
N LEU A 20 33.66 29.87 38.51
CA LEU A 20 32.71 29.33 39.49
C LEU A 20 32.40 30.28 40.67
N PHE A 21 33.24 31.30 40.91
CA PHE A 21 33.05 32.26 42.00
C PHE A 21 32.35 33.56 41.56
N ILE A 22 32.24 33.83 40.25
CA ILE A 22 31.45 34.95 39.71
C ILE A 22 30.01 34.53 39.40
N PHE A 23 29.73 33.22 39.30
CA PHE A 23 28.39 32.69 39.08
C PHE A 23 27.60 32.36 40.37
N SER A 24 28.19 32.52 41.56
CA SER A 24 27.60 32.09 42.84
C SER A 24 27.24 33.21 43.83
N VAL A 25 27.20 34.49 43.41
CA VAL A 25 26.68 35.58 44.25
C VAL A 25 25.76 36.52 43.47
N THR A 26 24.71 35.98 42.83
CA THR A 26 23.48 36.77 42.57
C THR A 26 22.21 35.93 42.37
N PHE A 27 21.98 34.84 43.10
CA PHE A 27 20.63 34.27 43.20
C PHE A 27 20.38 33.64 44.58
N ALA A 28 20.12 34.52 45.55
CA ALA A 28 19.35 34.23 46.74
C ALA A 28 18.90 35.58 47.32
N LEU A 29 17.89 36.18 46.69
CA LEU A 29 16.93 37.19 47.21
C LEU A 29 16.11 37.69 46.00
N GLY A 30 14.96 37.07 45.75
CA GLY A 30 14.04 37.54 44.71
C GLY A 30 13.17 36.45 44.07
N GLY A 31 12.41 35.72 44.88
CA GLY A 31 11.21 35.05 44.38
C GLY A 31 10.13 36.11 44.12
N VAL A 32 10.14 36.65 42.90
CA VAL A 32 8.96 37.13 42.17
C VAL A 32 9.22 36.73 40.71
N SER A 33 8.23 36.05 40.13
CA SER A 33 8.18 35.49 38.78
C SER A 33 8.85 36.33 37.69
N ARG A 34 9.78 35.74 36.93
CA ARG A 34 10.14 36.24 35.59
C ARG A 34 9.23 35.74 34.46
N ASN A 35 8.18 34.97 34.79
CA ASN A 35 6.99 34.78 33.95
C ASN A 35 6.08 36.03 33.90
N ALA A 36 6.54 37.17 34.43
CA ALA A 36 5.85 38.45 34.37
C ALA A 36 6.72 39.59 33.80
N TYR A 37 7.83 39.27 33.12
CA TYR A 37 8.75 40.30 32.56
C TYR A 37 8.94 40.24 31.04
N ALA A 38 8.35 39.27 30.33
CA ALA A 38 8.23 39.33 28.86
C ALA A 38 6.95 40.07 28.40
N ALA A 39 6.03 40.36 29.33
CA ALA A 39 4.86 41.20 29.11
C ALA A 39 5.17 42.71 29.08
N SER A 40 6.42 43.11 28.85
CA SER A 40 6.77 44.52 28.67
C SER A 40 7.68 44.71 27.45
N ALA A 41 7.03 44.67 26.29
CA ALA A 41 7.47 44.95 24.91
C ALA A 41 8.33 43.85 24.22
N GLY A 42 7.87 43.15 23.18
CA GLY A 42 6.64 43.40 22.43
C GLY A 42 6.35 42.49 21.23
N ASN A 43 6.99 41.33 21.03
CA ASN A 43 6.54 40.39 19.99
C ASN A 43 5.42 39.49 20.53
N ILE A 44 4.17 39.77 20.17
CA ILE A 44 2.99 38.96 20.53
C ILE A 44 2.81 37.72 19.64
N ALA A 45 3.53 37.63 18.52
CA ALA A 45 3.54 36.46 17.64
C ALA A 45 4.52 35.36 18.09
N LEU A 46 5.35 35.59 19.10
CA LEU A 46 6.38 34.61 19.52
C LEU A 46 5.76 33.25 19.92
N ASN A 47 6.23 32.17 19.28
CA ASN A 47 5.76 30.79 19.39
C ASN A 47 4.25 30.63 19.14
N LYS A 48 3.67 31.51 18.34
CA LYS A 48 2.26 31.41 17.96
C LYS A 48 2.08 30.45 16.78
N PRO A 49 0.96 29.71 16.72
CA PRO A 49 0.65 28.83 15.61
C PRO A 49 0.74 29.56 14.27
N VAL A 50 1.33 28.88 13.29
CA VAL A 50 1.46 29.37 11.92
C VAL A 50 0.94 28.33 10.97
N SER A 51 -0.02 28.71 10.13
CA SER A 51 -0.44 27.91 8.97
C SER A 51 0.18 28.50 7.71
N SER A 52 0.73 27.68 6.82
CA SER A 52 1.44 28.19 5.64
C SER A 52 1.25 27.33 4.39
N THR A 53 1.42 27.94 3.22
CA THR A 53 1.54 27.24 1.94
C THR A 53 3.03 26.99 1.68
N GLY A 54 3.68 26.16 2.48
CA GLY A 54 5.14 25.94 2.46
C GLY A 54 5.55 24.50 2.21
N ARG A 55 6.78 24.31 1.73
CA ARG A 55 7.45 22.99 1.70
C ARG A 55 7.93 22.58 3.09
N SER A 56 8.39 23.55 3.88
CA SER A 56 8.90 23.31 5.24
C SER A 56 9.12 24.61 6.01
N GLY A 57 9.18 24.49 7.33
CA GLY A 57 9.72 25.51 8.23
C GLY A 57 8.73 26.56 8.71
N GLU A 58 7.41 26.32 8.70
CA GLU A 58 6.43 27.27 9.24
C GLU A 58 6.74 27.71 10.67
N ASP A 59 7.21 26.82 11.54
CA ASP A 59 7.55 27.14 12.94
C ASP A 59 8.62 28.22 13.05
N THR A 60 9.50 28.35 12.04
CA THR A 60 10.54 29.38 12.04
C THR A 60 9.97 30.79 11.88
N ILE A 61 8.72 30.94 11.43
CA ILE A 61 8.11 32.25 11.24
C ILE A 61 7.89 32.95 12.59
N THR A 62 7.75 32.21 13.69
CA THR A 62 7.43 32.76 15.01
C THR A 62 8.35 32.28 16.13
N ASP A 63 9.40 31.50 15.85
CA ASP A 63 10.26 30.87 16.89
C ASP A 63 11.21 31.84 17.60
N GLY A 64 11.31 33.09 17.14
CA GLY A 64 12.20 34.11 17.67
C GLY A 64 13.67 33.93 17.25
N ARG A 65 13.95 33.19 16.18
CA ARG A 65 15.29 32.84 15.72
C ARG A 65 15.51 33.24 14.26
N MET A 66 16.77 33.51 13.92
CA MET A 66 17.16 34.04 12.58
C MET A 66 18.03 33.05 11.79
N ASP A 67 18.22 31.83 12.31
CA ASP A 67 19.06 30.77 11.74
C ASP A 67 18.29 29.81 10.81
N GLY A 68 16.95 29.85 10.80
CA GLY A 68 16.08 29.12 9.88
C GLY A 68 15.33 30.03 8.91
N TYR A 69 14.47 29.42 8.08
CA TYR A 69 13.44 30.10 7.31
C TYR A 69 12.34 29.13 6.89
N TRP A 70 11.13 29.65 6.78
CA TRP A 70 10.05 29.06 6.04
C TRP A 70 10.34 29.18 4.55
N GLU A 71 10.13 28.10 3.80
CA GLU A 71 10.28 28.05 2.34
C GLU A 71 8.99 27.57 1.69
N ALA A 72 8.57 28.27 0.64
CA ALA A 72 7.45 27.87 -0.20
C ALA A 72 7.79 27.98 -1.68
N GLU A 73 7.42 26.98 -2.47
CA GLU A 73 7.66 26.96 -3.92
C GLU A 73 6.55 26.18 -4.65
N PRO A 74 6.02 26.70 -5.78
CA PRO A 74 6.25 28.04 -6.34
C PRO A 74 5.45 29.13 -5.61
N TYR A 75 5.87 30.40 -5.71
CA TYR A 75 4.98 31.53 -5.39
C TYR A 75 3.84 31.66 -6.43
N PRO A 76 2.67 32.23 -6.08
CA PRO A 76 2.34 32.88 -4.81
C PRO A 76 2.19 31.87 -3.67
N ALA A 77 2.69 32.26 -2.50
CA ALA A 77 2.56 31.49 -1.27
C ALA A 77 2.28 32.42 -0.09
N MET A 78 1.63 31.92 0.95
CA MET A 78 1.28 32.70 2.12
C MET A 78 1.58 31.95 3.42
N TYR A 79 1.65 32.70 4.51
CA TYR A 79 1.51 32.16 5.86
C TYR A 79 0.60 33.06 6.68
N GLU A 80 -0.03 32.48 7.69
CA GLU A 80 -0.94 33.14 8.60
C GLU A 80 -0.57 32.76 10.04
N ILE A 81 -0.41 33.78 10.87
CA ILE A 81 -0.10 33.65 12.29
C ILE A 81 -1.41 33.84 13.06
N ASP A 82 -1.83 32.83 13.81
CA ASP A 82 -2.91 32.96 14.80
C ASP A 82 -2.34 33.45 16.13
N LEU A 83 -2.61 34.70 16.50
CA LEU A 83 -2.17 35.28 17.77
C LEU A 83 -2.90 34.67 19.00
N GLU A 84 -3.84 33.76 18.77
CA GLU A 84 -4.71 33.03 19.73
C GLU A 84 -5.69 33.92 20.52
N ALA A 85 -5.55 35.23 20.39
CA ALA A 85 -6.42 36.24 20.98
C ALA A 85 -6.45 37.48 20.06
N VAL A 86 -7.40 38.38 20.31
CA VAL A 86 -7.53 39.61 19.54
C VAL A 86 -6.68 40.71 20.18
N TYR A 87 -5.89 41.43 19.39
CA TYR A 87 -4.99 42.49 19.81
C TYR A 87 -5.23 43.78 19.04
N ASP A 88 -4.97 44.91 19.69
CA ASP A 88 -4.70 46.19 19.06
C ASP A 88 -3.24 46.18 18.56
N VAL A 89 -3.03 45.72 17.33
CA VAL A 89 -1.73 45.60 16.67
C VAL A 89 -1.26 46.97 16.17
N THR A 90 -0.09 47.38 16.62
CA THR A 90 0.53 48.67 16.29
C THR A 90 1.59 48.59 15.21
N SER A 91 2.27 47.45 15.06
CA SER A 91 3.27 47.25 14.00
C SER A 91 3.54 45.78 13.74
N VAL A 92 3.90 45.46 12.50
CA VAL A 92 4.39 44.13 12.07
C VAL A 92 5.77 44.31 11.46
N ARG A 93 6.69 43.40 11.77
CA ARG A 93 8.02 43.36 11.17
C ARG A 93 8.26 41.98 10.59
N VAL A 94 8.62 41.94 9.31
CA VAL A 94 8.92 40.70 8.59
C VAL A 94 10.41 40.64 8.26
N TYR A 95 10.97 39.44 8.26
CA TYR A 95 12.39 39.19 7.97
C TYR A 95 12.55 38.22 6.78
N PRO A 96 12.30 38.65 5.54
CA PRO A 96 12.52 37.78 4.39
C PRO A 96 13.99 37.37 4.27
N PHE A 97 14.27 36.20 3.68
CA PHE A 97 15.67 35.77 3.49
C PHE A 97 16.46 36.74 2.60
N SER A 98 17.58 37.27 3.09
CA SER A 98 18.47 38.16 2.35
C SER A 98 19.85 37.53 2.06
N ASP A 99 20.34 37.64 0.83
CA ASP A 99 21.72 37.27 0.41
C ASP A 99 22.52 38.48 -0.16
N GLY A 100 21.97 39.69 0.00
CA GLY A 100 22.58 40.94 -0.47
C GLY A 100 22.16 41.36 -1.90
N GLY A 101 21.38 40.55 -2.62
CA GLY A 101 20.79 40.92 -3.91
C GLY A 101 19.31 40.56 -4.09
N ARG A 102 18.77 39.68 -3.25
CA ARG A 102 17.39 39.20 -3.32
C ARG A 102 16.37 40.25 -2.84
N TYR A 103 15.24 40.36 -3.55
CA TYR A 103 14.06 41.12 -3.13
C TYR A 103 12.79 40.29 -3.38
N TYR A 104 11.76 40.56 -2.60
CA TYR A 104 10.45 39.93 -2.72
C TYR A 104 9.35 40.97 -2.96
N HIS A 105 8.24 40.52 -3.52
CA HIS A 105 6.97 41.24 -3.40
C HIS A 105 6.06 40.47 -2.44
N TYR A 106 5.43 41.18 -1.52
CA TYR A 106 4.49 40.60 -0.57
C TYR A 106 3.48 41.62 -0.06
N SER A 107 2.33 41.12 0.38
CA SER A 107 1.29 41.88 1.05
C SER A 107 1.10 41.31 2.46
N ILE A 108 0.98 42.18 3.45
CA ILE A 108 0.66 41.85 4.84
C ILE A 108 -0.80 42.24 5.06
N TYR A 109 -1.60 41.32 5.56
CA TYR A 109 -2.99 41.53 5.93
C TYR A 109 -3.19 41.24 7.41
N TYR A 110 -4.28 41.78 7.94
CA TYR A 110 -4.71 41.53 9.29
C TYR A 110 -6.20 41.22 9.32
N SER A 111 -6.61 40.38 10.26
CA SER A 111 -8.01 40.10 10.52
C SER A 111 -8.24 39.85 12.01
N PRO A 112 -9.30 40.41 12.63
CA PRO A 112 -9.68 40.05 13.99
C PRO A 112 -10.40 38.69 14.08
N ASN A 113 -10.89 38.16 12.96
CA ASN A 113 -11.80 37.01 12.92
C ASN A 113 -11.41 35.92 11.93
N GLY A 114 -10.37 36.13 11.12
CA GLY A 114 -9.86 35.16 10.16
C GLY A 114 -10.67 35.08 8.87
N ARG A 115 -11.75 35.86 8.73
CA ARG A 115 -12.64 35.89 7.55
C ARG A 115 -12.43 37.14 6.70
N ASP A 116 -12.47 38.29 7.38
CA ASP A 116 -12.34 39.60 6.74
C ASP A 116 -10.90 40.10 6.85
N TYR A 117 -10.16 40.03 5.74
CA TYR A 117 -8.79 40.53 5.70
C TYR A 117 -8.73 41.96 5.18
N SER A 118 -8.02 42.79 5.93
CA SER A 118 -7.68 44.15 5.54
C SER A 118 -6.18 44.27 5.30
N LEU A 119 -5.80 45.04 4.28
CA LEU A 119 -4.39 45.27 3.97
C LEU A 119 -3.72 46.04 5.12
N PHE A 120 -2.71 45.43 5.73
CA PHE A 120 -1.83 46.06 6.72
C PHE A 120 -0.74 46.89 6.03
N ALA A 121 -0.02 46.25 5.10
CA ALA A 121 1.07 46.85 4.34
C ALA A 121 1.36 46.06 3.07
N GLN A 122 2.11 46.65 2.14
CA GLN A 122 2.54 45.97 0.92
C GLN A 122 3.96 46.39 0.54
N LYS A 123 4.76 45.43 0.08
CA LYS A 123 6.02 45.65 -0.62
C LYS A 123 5.88 45.20 -2.07
N SER A 124 5.98 46.16 -2.99
CA SER A 124 5.88 45.92 -4.44
C SER A 124 7.07 46.52 -5.21
N ASP A 125 8.11 46.99 -4.50
CA ASP A 125 9.31 47.58 -5.09
C ASP A 125 10.49 46.61 -5.06
N SER A 126 11.41 46.80 -6.00
CA SER A 126 12.57 45.93 -6.23
C SER A 126 13.79 46.27 -5.36
N SER A 127 13.60 46.88 -4.18
CA SER A 127 14.71 47.09 -3.25
C SER A 127 15.13 45.76 -2.56
N PRO A 128 16.43 45.42 -2.54
CA PRO A 128 16.91 44.19 -1.88
C PRO A 128 16.61 44.15 -0.38
N GLU A 129 16.31 42.95 0.10
CA GLU A 129 16.11 42.68 1.52
C GLU A 129 17.41 42.82 2.31
N THR A 130 17.26 43.11 3.60
CA THR A 130 18.38 43.20 4.53
C THR A 130 18.14 42.27 5.73
N SER A 131 19.22 41.89 6.40
CA SER A 131 19.13 41.06 7.62
C SER A 131 18.43 41.76 8.80
N ASP A 132 18.15 43.06 8.70
CA ASP A 132 17.48 43.83 9.76
C ASP A 132 15.94 43.72 9.69
N GLY A 133 15.40 43.09 8.63
CA GLY A 133 13.98 43.00 8.35
C GLY A 133 13.35 44.33 7.96
N THR A 134 12.05 44.30 7.64
CA THR A 134 11.27 45.49 7.30
C THR A 134 10.10 45.63 8.26
N ALA A 135 10.02 46.79 8.93
CA ALA A 135 8.95 47.11 9.88
C ALA A 135 7.89 47.99 9.22
N TYR A 136 6.63 47.69 9.50
CA TYR A 136 5.45 48.42 9.05
C TYR A 136 4.62 48.86 10.25
N ASP A 137 4.25 50.14 10.28
CA ASP A 137 3.32 50.68 11.27
C ASP A 137 1.88 50.40 10.83
N ALA A 138 1.01 50.12 11.80
CA ALA A 138 -0.40 49.84 11.55
C ALA A 138 -1.11 51.04 10.88
N PRO A 139 -1.98 50.80 9.88
CA PRO A 139 -2.84 51.83 9.32
C PRO A 139 -3.66 52.53 10.41
N GLY A 140 -3.53 53.86 10.53
CA GLY A 140 -4.24 54.62 11.56
C GLY A 140 -3.65 54.52 12.98
N GLY A 141 -2.47 53.91 13.14
CA GLY A 141 -1.71 53.82 14.39
C GLY A 141 -1.97 52.56 15.22
N SER A 142 -3.12 51.90 15.03
CA SER A 142 -3.43 50.59 15.59
C SER A 142 -4.58 49.96 14.80
N VAL A 143 -4.53 48.64 14.60
CA VAL A 143 -5.61 47.85 13.99
C VAL A 143 -5.99 46.70 14.91
N VAL A 144 -7.24 46.25 14.82
CA VAL A 144 -7.73 45.11 15.62
C VAL A 144 -7.47 43.82 14.84
N ALA A 145 -6.66 42.92 15.39
CA ALA A 145 -6.26 41.69 14.70
C ALA A 145 -6.01 40.53 15.67
N ARG A 146 -6.45 39.34 15.28
CA ARG A 146 -6.03 38.03 15.81
C ARG A 146 -5.12 37.31 14.82
N TYR A 147 -5.36 37.50 13.53
CA TYR A 147 -4.61 36.86 12.46
C TYR A 147 -3.77 37.89 11.71
N ILE A 148 -2.51 37.53 11.46
CA ILE A 148 -1.60 38.27 10.57
C ILE A 148 -1.23 37.35 9.42
N ARG A 149 -1.66 37.70 8.21
CA ARG A 149 -1.39 36.94 6.99
C ARG A 149 -0.36 37.66 6.14
N VAL A 150 0.60 36.94 5.58
CA VAL A 150 1.57 37.49 4.63
C VAL A 150 1.54 36.67 3.35
N GLU A 151 1.15 37.30 2.25
CA GLU A 151 1.13 36.72 0.91
C GLU A 151 2.38 37.16 0.16
N MET A 152 3.30 36.23 -0.12
CA MET A 152 4.50 36.44 -0.92
C MET A 152 4.24 36.04 -2.37
N THR A 153 4.25 37.03 -3.27
CA THR A 153 3.81 36.87 -4.67
C THR A 153 4.95 36.87 -5.69
N TYR A 154 6.19 37.15 -5.25
CA TYR A 154 7.34 37.19 -6.15
C TYR A 154 8.66 37.07 -5.38
N ASN A 155 9.63 36.39 -6.01
CA ASN A 155 11.05 36.44 -5.68
C ASN A 155 11.87 36.59 -6.98
N ILE A 156 12.88 37.45 -6.96
CA ILE A 156 13.77 37.64 -8.12
C ILE A 156 14.71 36.46 -8.39
N SER A 157 15.10 35.71 -7.36
CA SER A 157 16.20 34.73 -7.48
C SER A 157 15.74 33.40 -8.06
N ASN A 158 14.52 32.97 -7.73
CA ASN A 158 13.91 31.70 -8.12
C ASN A 158 12.40 31.74 -7.82
N THR A 159 11.69 30.66 -8.10
CA THR A 159 10.25 30.46 -7.82
C THR A 159 9.89 30.28 -6.35
N ALA A 160 10.89 30.11 -5.47
CA ALA A 160 10.67 29.93 -4.04
C ALA A 160 10.60 31.27 -3.28
N VAL A 161 9.77 31.38 -2.25
CA VAL A 161 9.72 32.51 -1.31
C VAL A 161 10.16 32.05 0.06
N HIS A 162 10.77 32.97 0.83
CA HIS A 162 11.40 32.60 2.09
C HIS A 162 11.19 33.67 3.16
N MET A 163 10.76 33.26 4.35
CA MET A 163 10.59 34.12 5.52
C MET A 163 11.37 33.57 6.71
N ARG A 164 12.22 34.37 7.34
CA ARG A 164 12.99 33.94 8.52
C ARG A 164 12.24 34.08 9.83
N GLU A 165 11.41 35.10 9.95
CA GLU A 165 10.73 35.49 11.19
C GLU A 165 9.68 36.56 10.87
N THR A 166 8.61 36.61 11.68
CA THR A 166 7.62 37.68 11.72
C THR A 166 7.32 38.07 13.16
N GLU A 167 7.64 39.31 13.49
CA GLU A 167 7.35 39.89 14.79
C GLU A 167 6.11 40.79 14.70
N VAL A 168 5.13 40.55 15.58
CA VAL A 168 3.90 41.35 15.67
C VAL A 168 3.90 42.09 16.99
N PHE A 169 3.57 43.38 17.00
CA PHE A 169 3.57 44.19 18.22
C PHE A 169 2.20 44.82 18.44
N GLY A 170 1.67 44.72 19.67
CA GLY A 170 0.36 45.25 20.03
C GLY A 170 0.01 45.04 21.51
N THR A 171 -1.24 45.34 21.86
CA THR A 171 -1.82 45.10 23.20
C THR A 171 -3.11 44.30 23.11
N LEU A 172 -3.38 43.40 24.07
CA LEU A 172 -4.59 42.58 24.07
C LEU A 172 -5.85 43.46 24.01
N ASN A 173 -6.76 43.14 23.09
CA ASN A 173 -8.05 43.80 22.95
C ASN A 173 -9.13 42.93 23.61
N GLU A 174 -9.41 43.20 24.89
CA GLU A 174 -10.44 42.50 25.68
C GLU A 174 -11.88 42.90 25.31
N THR A 175 -12.06 43.85 24.40
CA THR A 175 -13.37 44.46 24.08
C THR A 175 -13.91 44.07 22.71
N TYR A 176 -13.09 43.44 21.86
CA TYR A 176 -13.55 42.99 20.56
C TYR A 176 -14.57 41.87 20.74
N THR A 177 -15.72 42.05 20.11
CA THR A 177 -16.74 41.02 19.95
C THR A 177 -16.93 40.83 18.45
N ASP A 178 -16.71 39.62 17.96
CA ASP A 178 -16.94 39.29 16.57
C ASP A 178 -18.44 39.22 16.31
N GLU A 179 -18.99 40.20 15.58
CA GLU A 179 -20.37 40.12 15.09
C GLU A 179 -20.35 39.38 13.75
N ILE A 180 -20.48 38.05 13.80
CA ILE A 180 -20.65 37.22 12.60
C ILE A 180 -22.02 37.56 11.99
N PRO A 181 -22.10 38.06 10.74
CA PRO A 181 -23.37 38.19 10.04
C PRO A 181 -24.15 36.87 10.11
N GLN A 182 -25.47 36.91 10.29
CA GLN A 182 -26.25 35.66 10.30
C GLN A 182 -26.49 35.09 8.90
N THR A 183 -26.11 35.83 7.86
CA THR A 183 -26.24 35.49 6.45
C THR A 183 -24.99 35.97 5.74
N ASP A 184 -24.55 35.24 4.72
CA ASP A 184 -23.42 35.64 3.88
C ASP A 184 -23.65 37.06 3.33
N PRO A 185 -22.74 38.01 3.60
CA PRO A 185 -22.89 39.40 3.18
C PRO A 185 -22.76 39.58 1.66
N ASN A 186 -22.08 38.65 0.99
CA ASN A 186 -21.84 38.66 -0.44
C ASN A 186 -22.87 37.81 -1.21
N ASP A 187 -23.49 36.83 -0.55
CA ASP A 187 -24.52 35.97 -1.13
C ASP A 187 -25.58 35.50 -0.12
N PRO A 188 -26.62 36.31 0.17
CA PRO A 188 -27.58 35.99 1.23
C PRO A 188 -28.38 34.69 1.07
N GLN A 189 -28.28 34.00 -0.08
CA GLN A 189 -28.90 32.71 -0.33
C GLN A 189 -27.98 31.53 -0.01
N ASN A 190 -26.68 31.77 0.21
CA ASN A 190 -25.70 30.75 0.56
C ASN A 190 -26.02 30.12 1.92
N VAL A 191 -26.50 28.88 1.90
CA VAL A 191 -26.85 28.11 3.11
C VAL A 191 -25.62 27.47 3.75
N ALA A 192 -24.50 27.43 3.05
CA ALA A 192 -23.23 26.91 3.55
C ALA A 192 -22.53 27.89 4.50
N TYR A 193 -22.89 29.17 4.47
CA TYR A 193 -22.21 30.22 5.22
C TYR A 193 -22.16 29.97 6.73
N GLY A 194 -20.95 29.95 7.29
CA GLY A 194 -20.67 29.70 8.70
C GLY A 194 -20.98 28.27 9.16
N LYS A 195 -21.20 27.33 8.23
CA LYS A 195 -21.44 25.93 8.55
C LYS A 195 -20.14 25.21 8.92
N LYS A 196 -20.27 24.06 9.56
CA LYS A 196 -19.10 23.27 9.95
C LYS A 196 -18.50 22.62 8.72
N THR A 197 -17.18 22.55 8.70
CA THR A 197 -16.41 21.89 7.65
C THR A 197 -15.44 20.89 8.26
N TYR A 198 -15.20 19.80 7.55
CA TYR A 198 -14.22 18.78 7.90
C TYR A 198 -13.31 18.54 6.70
N SER A 199 -12.07 18.15 6.93
CA SER A 199 -11.09 17.88 5.88
C SER A 199 -10.19 16.75 6.35
N ASN A 200 -9.79 15.86 5.44
CA ASN A 200 -8.82 14.80 5.76
C ASN A 200 -7.37 15.32 5.89
N PHE A 201 -7.15 16.61 5.65
CA PHE A 201 -5.88 17.29 5.90
C PHE A 201 -6.03 18.37 6.97
N THR A 202 -5.08 18.42 7.92
CA THR A 202 -5.12 19.24 9.15
C THR A 202 -4.33 20.56 9.08
N GLY A 203 -3.66 20.89 7.96
CA GLY A 203 -2.73 22.03 7.90
C GLY A 203 -3.36 23.44 7.80
N MET A 204 -4.57 23.59 7.27
CA MET A 204 -5.33 24.86 7.27
C MET A 204 -6.80 24.61 7.62
N ALA A 205 -7.38 25.51 8.42
CA ALA A 205 -8.76 25.38 8.87
C ALA A 205 -9.72 25.37 7.67
N SER A 206 -10.32 24.21 7.37
CA SER A 206 -11.31 24.04 6.29
C SER A 206 -12.52 24.99 6.45
N ALA A 207 -12.71 25.58 7.64
CA ALA A 207 -13.77 26.53 7.93
C ALA A 207 -13.76 27.75 7.00
N VAL A 208 -12.60 28.07 6.42
CA VAL A 208 -12.48 29.13 5.41
C VAL A 208 -13.33 28.88 4.17
N LEU A 209 -13.69 27.63 3.86
CA LEU A 209 -14.52 27.28 2.71
C LEU A 209 -15.97 27.75 2.82
N THR A 210 -16.39 28.24 3.98
CA THR A 210 -17.76 28.67 4.25
C THR A 210 -17.81 30.04 4.93
N ASP A 211 -16.72 30.80 4.84
CA ASP A 211 -16.57 32.03 5.61
C ASP A 211 -17.09 33.28 4.87
N GLY A 212 -17.56 33.11 3.63
CA GLY A 212 -18.09 34.14 2.73
C GLY A 212 -17.02 34.95 2.00
N SER A 213 -15.73 34.61 2.16
CA SER A 213 -14.58 35.33 1.62
C SER A 213 -14.00 34.61 0.41
N LEU A 214 -13.77 35.36 -0.68
CA LEU A 214 -13.06 34.82 -1.85
C LEU A 214 -11.54 34.95 -1.72
N THR A 215 -11.05 35.42 -0.57
CA THR A 215 -9.63 35.71 -0.33
C THR A 215 -9.00 34.83 0.74
N SER A 216 -9.82 34.15 1.56
CA SER A 216 -9.37 33.00 2.33
C SER A 216 -9.26 31.79 1.39
N VAL A 217 -8.34 30.88 1.70
CA VAL A 217 -8.02 29.73 0.84
C VAL A 217 -7.74 28.54 1.74
N TRP A 218 -8.51 27.48 1.58
CA TRP A 218 -8.11 26.15 2.02
C TRP A 218 -7.11 25.60 1.01
N MET A 219 -5.94 25.19 1.47
CA MET A 219 -4.90 24.57 0.64
C MET A 219 -4.26 23.42 1.38
N THR A 220 -3.95 22.38 0.65
CA THR A 220 -3.39 21.14 1.18
C THR A 220 -1.89 21.07 0.93
N ARG A 221 -1.22 20.03 1.43
CA ARG A 221 0.19 19.76 1.10
C ARG A 221 0.36 19.07 -0.26
N TYR A 222 -0.53 18.14 -0.54
CA TYR A 222 -0.57 17.36 -1.78
C TYR A 222 -2.03 17.05 -2.16
N ALA A 223 -2.22 16.43 -3.31
CA ALA A 223 -3.50 15.95 -3.81
C ALA A 223 -3.43 14.45 -4.12
N PRO A 224 -4.54 13.71 -4.00
CA PRO A 224 -5.90 14.19 -3.77
C PRO A 224 -6.25 14.45 -2.29
N MET A 225 -7.23 15.31 -2.01
CA MET A 225 -7.78 15.60 -0.67
C MET A 225 -9.27 16.00 -0.74
N TYR A 226 -10.04 15.82 0.32
CA TYR A 226 -11.44 16.27 0.36
C TYR A 226 -11.75 17.21 1.54
N ALA A 227 -12.81 18.00 1.34
CA ALA A 227 -13.48 18.73 2.41
C ALA A 227 -14.98 18.44 2.38
N ASP A 228 -15.56 18.20 3.56
CA ASP A 228 -16.99 18.06 3.79
C ASP A 228 -17.55 19.35 4.38
N ILE A 229 -18.73 19.75 3.90
CA ILE A 229 -19.52 20.85 4.45
C ILE A 229 -20.81 20.26 5.05
N ASP A 230 -20.98 20.33 6.37
CA ASP A 230 -22.20 19.90 7.06
C ASP A 230 -23.19 21.06 7.16
N LEU A 231 -24.26 21.02 6.36
CA LEU A 231 -25.31 22.03 6.35
C LEU A 231 -26.19 21.99 7.63
N GLY A 232 -26.07 20.94 8.44
CA GLY A 232 -26.75 20.75 9.73
C GLY A 232 -28.18 20.24 9.66
N GLU A 233 -28.78 20.24 8.47
CA GLU A 233 -30.07 19.62 8.15
C GLU A 233 -30.10 19.30 6.65
N ASN A 234 -31.11 18.56 6.19
CA ASN A 234 -31.28 18.31 4.76
C ASN A 234 -31.77 19.56 4.02
N TYR A 235 -31.23 19.79 2.83
CA TYR A 235 -31.64 20.82 1.88
C TYR A 235 -31.95 20.19 0.51
N LEU A 236 -32.98 20.69 -0.17
CA LEU A 236 -33.12 20.54 -1.62
C LEU A 236 -32.19 21.55 -2.28
N ILE A 237 -31.06 21.06 -2.79
CA ILE A 237 -29.96 21.88 -3.29
C ILE A 237 -30.17 22.17 -4.77
N SER A 238 -30.33 23.45 -5.11
CA SER A 238 -30.46 23.88 -6.51
C SER A 238 -29.10 23.90 -7.20
N ASP A 239 -28.12 24.52 -6.57
CA ASP A 239 -26.79 24.68 -7.14
C ASP A 239 -25.70 24.85 -6.06
N ILE A 240 -24.49 24.51 -6.46
CA ILE A 240 -23.26 24.61 -5.68
C ILE A 240 -22.27 25.44 -6.50
N VAL A 241 -21.61 26.42 -5.88
CA VAL A 241 -20.64 27.27 -6.56
C VAL A 241 -19.29 27.14 -5.87
N LEU A 242 -18.27 26.71 -6.63
CA LEU A 242 -16.90 26.56 -6.14
C LEU A 242 -16.04 27.73 -6.60
N PHE A 243 -15.37 28.40 -5.66
CA PHE A 243 -14.45 29.50 -5.94
C PHE A 243 -13.02 29.08 -5.71
N PHE A 244 -12.13 29.51 -6.61
CA PHE A 244 -10.71 29.20 -6.58
C PHE A 244 -9.90 30.50 -6.50
N PRO A 245 -8.68 30.47 -5.92
CA PRO A 245 -7.82 31.65 -5.92
C PRO A 245 -7.44 32.07 -7.34
N GLU A 246 -7.24 33.38 -7.56
CA GLU A 246 -6.77 33.89 -8.86
C GLU A 246 -5.39 33.31 -9.21
N GLY A 247 -5.27 32.67 -10.38
CA GLY A 247 -4.02 32.05 -10.80
C GLY A 247 -4.01 31.50 -12.23
N GLU A 248 -2.84 31.01 -12.64
CA GLU A 248 -2.64 30.30 -13.91
C GLU A 248 -2.66 28.78 -13.65
N GLY A 249 -3.81 28.11 -13.86
CA GLY A 249 -3.94 26.66 -13.73
C GLY A 249 -5.40 26.19 -13.75
N TYR A 250 -5.61 24.93 -14.13
CA TYR A 250 -6.90 24.26 -14.04
C TYR A 250 -6.91 23.25 -12.88
N PHE A 251 -8.12 22.86 -12.48
CA PHE A 251 -8.36 21.95 -11.36
C PHE A 251 -9.23 20.78 -11.82
N ASN A 252 -8.93 19.59 -11.30
CA ASN A 252 -9.83 18.45 -11.38
C ASN A 252 -10.38 18.13 -10.00
N TYR A 253 -11.69 17.97 -9.94
CA TYR A 253 -12.42 17.74 -8.71
C TYR A 253 -13.74 17.02 -8.99
N THR A 254 -14.26 16.36 -7.96
CA THR A 254 -15.59 15.75 -7.96
C THR A 254 -16.37 16.24 -6.75
N VAL A 255 -17.64 16.56 -6.95
CA VAL A 255 -18.56 17.02 -5.89
C VAL A 255 -19.60 15.94 -5.63
N TYR A 256 -19.81 15.64 -4.36
CA TYR A 256 -20.75 14.64 -3.90
C TYR A 256 -21.72 15.22 -2.87
N GLY A 257 -22.89 14.60 -2.78
CA GLY A 257 -23.89 14.88 -1.76
C GLY A 257 -24.13 13.66 -0.87
N SER A 258 -24.40 13.88 0.41
CA SER A 258 -24.81 12.82 1.34
C SER A 258 -25.87 13.32 2.32
N CYS A 259 -26.77 12.45 2.75
CA CYS A 259 -27.69 12.73 3.85
C CYS A 259 -27.11 12.32 5.21
N ASP A 260 -26.23 11.32 5.28
CA ASP A 260 -25.80 10.69 6.53
C ASP A 260 -24.30 10.90 6.86
N GLY A 261 -23.53 11.45 5.91
CA GLY A 261 -22.09 11.63 6.04
C GLY A 261 -21.30 10.33 5.84
N ASP A 262 -21.95 9.26 5.38
CA ASP A 262 -21.31 8.00 5.00
C ASP A 262 -21.48 7.75 3.49
N ARG A 263 -22.72 7.69 3.00
CA ARG A 263 -23.02 7.36 1.61
C ARG A 263 -23.05 8.61 0.76
N TYR A 264 -22.07 8.72 -0.13
CA TYR A 264 -21.91 9.87 -1.02
C TYR A 264 -22.34 9.52 -2.44
N GLU A 265 -23.25 10.32 -2.98
CA GLU A 265 -23.71 10.26 -4.37
C GLU A 265 -23.02 11.35 -5.18
N ARG A 266 -22.53 11.03 -6.37
CA ARG A 266 -21.82 11.98 -7.22
C ARG A 266 -22.80 12.96 -7.86
N ILE A 267 -22.59 14.25 -7.58
CA ILE A 267 -23.35 15.36 -8.16
C ILE A 267 -22.69 15.80 -9.47
N TYR A 268 -21.36 15.96 -9.47
CA TYR A 268 -20.64 16.54 -10.59
C TYR A 268 -19.16 16.14 -10.59
N ARG A 269 -18.57 16.01 -11.78
CA ARG A 269 -17.13 15.81 -11.98
C ARG A 269 -16.57 16.78 -13.01
N LYS A 270 -15.45 17.42 -12.69
CA LYS A 270 -14.60 18.15 -13.64
C LYS A 270 -13.27 17.43 -13.81
N ASN A 271 -13.06 16.84 -14.98
CA ASN A 271 -11.83 16.11 -15.33
C ASN A 271 -11.15 16.67 -16.60
N ASN A 272 -11.44 17.92 -16.96
CA ASN A 272 -10.89 18.59 -18.13
C ASN A 272 -9.86 19.67 -17.73
N SER A 273 -9.27 20.31 -18.74
CA SER A 273 -8.27 21.37 -18.55
C SER A 273 -8.84 22.79 -18.61
N ASP A 274 -10.16 22.96 -18.41
CA ASP A 274 -10.78 24.28 -18.41
C ASP A 274 -10.43 25.04 -17.13
N MET A 275 -10.01 26.30 -17.30
CA MET A 275 -9.72 27.22 -16.20
C MET A 275 -10.97 27.47 -15.35
N PRO A 276 -10.85 27.69 -14.03
CA PRO A 276 -11.97 28.13 -13.21
C PRO A 276 -12.66 29.38 -13.75
N ALA A 277 -13.98 29.43 -13.65
CA ALA A 277 -14.74 30.62 -14.00
C ALA A 277 -14.47 31.75 -12.98
N ALA A 278 -14.40 33.00 -13.46
CA ALA A 278 -14.11 34.16 -12.62
C ALA A 278 -15.20 34.44 -11.57
N ASP A 279 -16.42 34.00 -11.83
CA ASP A 279 -17.59 34.06 -10.95
C ASP A 279 -17.87 32.73 -10.21
N GLY A 280 -16.91 31.80 -10.23
CA GLY A 280 -16.99 30.48 -9.62
C GLY A 280 -17.53 29.42 -10.57
N ASP A 281 -17.07 28.18 -10.40
CA ASP A 281 -17.58 27.03 -11.15
C ASP A 281 -18.97 26.67 -10.58
N VAL A 282 -20.03 26.97 -11.34
CA VAL A 282 -21.43 26.72 -10.96
C VAL A 282 -21.85 25.31 -11.36
N ILE A 283 -22.33 24.55 -10.38
CA ILE A 283 -22.74 23.15 -10.49
C ILE A 283 -24.24 23.06 -10.22
N ASP A 284 -25.00 22.57 -11.20
CA ASP A 284 -26.44 22.30 -11.05
C ASP A 284 -26.64 20.99 -10.29
N ALA A 285 -27.29 21.06 -9.12
CA ALA A 285 -27.61 19.90 -8.28
C ALA A 285 -29.05 19.42 -8.46
N GLY A 286 -29.85 20.08 -9.31
CA GLY A 286 -31.17 19.60 -9.73
C GLY A 286 -32.23 19.48 -8.64
N ASP A 287 -32.14 20.27 -7.57
CA ASP A 287 -32.97 20.18 -6.37
C ASP A 287 -32.84 18.84 -5.62
N SER A 288 -31.67 18.20 -5.70
CA SER A 288 -31.37 16.95 -4.97
C SER A 288 -31.26 17.18 -3.47
N GLU A 289 -31.64 16.20 -2.66
CA GLU A 289 -31.70 16.33 -1.20
C GLU A 289 -30.40 15.87 -0.52
N TYR A 290 -29.69 16.78 0.13
CA TYR A 290 -28.46 16.46 0.87
C TYR A 290 -28.29 17.32 2.13
N ARG A 291 -27.51 16.81 3.09
CA ARG A 291 -27.02 17.53 4.26
C ARG A 291 -25.52 17.84 4.17
N PHE A 292 -24.74 16.90 3.63
CA PHE A 292 -23.30 17.04 3.45
C PHE A 292 -23.00 17.30 1.98
N ILE A 293 -22.10 18.25 1.72
CA ILE A 293 -21.46 18.43 0.42
C ILE A 293 -19.98 18.08 0.58
N ARG A 294 -19.51 17.09 -0.16
CA ARG A 294 -18.08 16.76 -0.26
C ARG A 294 -17.51 17.36 -1.52
N VAL A 295 -16.41 18.10 -1.38
CA VAL A 295 -15.59 18.54 -2.51
C VAL A 295 -14.28 17.76 -2.47
N TYR A 296 -14.13 16.81 -3.39
CA TYR A 296 -12.92 16.00 -3.55
C TYR A 296 -12.01 16.65 -4.59
N MET A 297 -10.95 17.28 -4.12
CA MET A 297 -9.96 17.98 -4.92
C MET A 297 -8.85 17.01 -5.33
N GLN A 298 -8.87 16.60 -6.60
CA GLN A 298 -8.04 15.49 -7.08
C GLN A 298 -6.72 15.93 -7.69
N TYR A 299 -6.69 17.12 -8.30
CA TYR A 299 -5.50 17.60 -8.99
C TYR A 299 -5.56 19.10 -9.30
N GLN A 300 -4.40 19.76 -9.25
CA GLN A 300 -4.17 21.11 -9.75
C GLN A 300 -2.98 21.10 -10.71
N TYR A 301 -3.15 21.69 -11.89
CA TYR A 301 -2.08 21.76 -12.87
C TYR A 301 -0.88 22.57 -12.37
N GLY A 302 0.33 22.03 -12.56
CA GLY A 302 1.58 22.70 -12.20
C GLY A 302 1.87 22.78 -10.70
N CYS A 303 1.08 22.14 -9.84
CA CYS A 303 1.23 22.19 -8.39
C CYS A 303 1.14 20.80 -7.76
N ASN A 304 1.78 20.61 -6.60
CA ASN A 304 1.66 19.38 -5.83
C ASN A 304 0.35 19.35 -5.01
N ASN A 305 -0.04 20.51 -4.51
CA ASN A 305 -1.21 20.72 -3.67
C ASN A 305 -2.46 21.05 -4.49
N VAL A 306 -3.59 21.11 -3.79
CA VAL A 306 -4.85 21.66 -4.28
C VAL A 306 -5.30 22.78 -3.37
N CYS A 307 -6.10 23.70 -3.91
CA CYS A 307 -6.68 24.79 -3.15
C CYS A 307 -8.10 25.13 -3.58
N LEU A 308 -8.87 25.69 -2.66
CA LEU A 308 -10.25 26.13 -2.85
C LEU A 308 -10.51 27.31 -1.90
N SER A 309 -11.14 28.35 -2.40
CA SER A 309 -11.41 29.57 -1.63
C SER A 309 -12.72 29.50 -0.86
N GLU A 310 -13.81 29.17 -1.54
CA GLU A 310 -15.15 29.22 -0.95
C GLU A 310 -16.07 28.20 -1.65
N VAL A 311 -17.00 27.63 -0.88
CA VAL A 311 -18.09 26.77 -1.35
C VAL A 311 -19.40 27.44 -0.96
N ARG A 312 -20.16 27.85 -1.97
CA ARG A 312 -21.53 28.33 -1.76
C ARG A 312 -22.52 27.26 -2.14
N VAL A 313 -23.54 27.09 -1.32
CA VAL A 313 -24.62 26.13 -1.55
C VAL A 313 -25.94 26.89 -1.55
N HIS A 314 -26.77 26.67 -2.58
CA HIS A 314 -28.09 27.27 -2.69
C HIS A 314 -29.14 26.18 -2.63
N GLY A 315 -30.19 26.42 -1.86
CA GLY A 315 -31.25 25.43 -1.70
C GLY A 315 -32.29 25.82 -0.67
N THR A 316 -33.23 24.91 -0.43
CA THR A 316 -34.29 25.09 0.57
C THR A 316 -34.26 23.99 1.61
N ALA A 317 -34.24 24.37 2.90
CA ALA A 317 -34.25 23.43 4.01
C ALA A 317 -35.53 22.56 3.97
N THR A 318 -35.38 21.25 4.18
CA THR A 318 -36.51 20.32 4.27
C THR A 318 -37.06 20.24 5.68
N GLY A 319 -36.26 20.62 6.70
CA GLY A 319 -36.59 20.45 8.11
C GLY A 319 -36.40 19.03 8.63
N GLU A 320 -35.80 18.15 7.82
CA GLU A 320 -35.45 16.78 8.17
C GLU A 320 -33.98 16.66 8.56
N ASN A 321 -33.62 15.57 9.25
CA ASN A 321 -32.23 15.26 9.61
C ASN A 321 -31.47 16.36 10.38
N THR A 322 -32.17 17.00 11.33
CA THR A 322 -31.66 18.13 12.14
C THR A 322 -30.89 17.72 13.41
N GLY A 323 -30.78 16.41 13.66
CA GLY A 323 -30.08 15.87 14.83
C GLY A 323 -28.57 15.83 14.65
N GLU A 324 -27.83 15.57 15.73
CA GLU A 324 -26.43 15.16 15.58
C GLU A 324 -26.38 13.78 14.92
N LEU A 325 -25.43 13.61 14.01
CA LEU A 325 -25.15 12.34 13.33
C LEU A 325 -23.81 11.83 13.82
N ARG A 326 -23.61 10.52 13.69
CA ARG A 326 -22.31 9.88 13.95
C ARG A 326 -21.83 10.10 15.40
N ASP A 327 -22.79 10.21 16.33
CA ASP A 327 -22.55 10.16 17.78
C ASP A 327 -22.57 8.69 18.22
N GLY A 328 -21.69 8.33 19.17
CA GLY A 328 -21.54 6.96 19.66
C GLY A 328 -20.14 6.37 19.46
N GLY A 329 -20.00 5.11 19.87
CA GLY A 329 -18.79 4.32 19.65
C GLY A 329 -18.74 3.68 18.26
N ILE A 330 -17.58 3.13 17.88
CA ILE A 330 -17.38 2.44 16.60
C ILE A 330 -18.43 1.35 16.33
N GLU A 331 -18.85 0.61 17.36
CA GLU A 331 -19.89 -0.43 17.27
C GLU A 331 -21.25 0.11 16.81
N GLU A 332 -21.65 1.26 17.35
CA GLU A 332 -22.94 1.90 17.04
C GLU A 332 -22.92 2.55 15.65
N ILE A 333 -21.77 3.10 15.26
CA ILE A 333 -21.60 3.77 13.95
C ILE A 333 -21.54 2.74 12.82
N LEU A 334 -20.78 1.67 12.97
CA LEU A 334 -20.61 0.63 11.95
C LEU A 334 -21.69 -0.45 11.98
N ASP A 335 -22.51 -0.51 13.04
CA ASP A 335 -23.45 -1.61 13.32
C ASP A 335 -22.73 -2.97 13.40
N VAL A 336 -21.66 -3.02 14.19
CA VAL A 336 -20.83 -4.23 14.41
C VAL A 336 -20.80 -4.63 15.88
N GLN A 337 -20.43 -5.88 16.14
CA GLN A 337 -20.24 -6.39 17.49
C GLN A 337 -18.75 -6.61 17.80
N PRO A 338 -18.34 -6.54 19.07
CA PRO A 338 -17.04 -7.07 19.52
C PRO A 338 -16.85 -8.52 19.11
N PHE A 339 -15.62 -8.92 18.78
CA PHE A 339 -15.31 -10.28 18.32
C PHE A 339 -15.89 -11.37 19.22
N GLU A 340 -15.75 -11.23 20.54
CA GLU A 340 -16.25 -12.20 21.54
C GLU A 340 -17.78 -12.43 21.51
N GLN A 341 -18.54 -11.53 20.90
CA GLN A 341 -19.99 -11.63 20.74
C GLN A 341 -20.42 -12.13 19.36
N THR A 342 -19.46 -12.29 18.44
CA THR A 342 -19.71 -12.82 17.10
C THR A 342 -19.70 -14.35 17.09
N GLU A 343 -20.09 -14.93 15.96
CA GLU A 343 -19.96 -16.37 15.77
C GLU A 343 -18.53 -16.86 15.58
N TYR A 344 -17.59 -15.96 15.26
CA TYR A 344 -16.19 -16.31 15.02
C TYR A 344 -15.47 -16.73 16.31
N ALA A 345 -15.95 -16.29 17.48
CA ALA A 345 -15.43 -16.68 18.79
C ALA A 345 -15.81 -18.12 19.23
N LYS A 346 -16.63 -18.86 18.47
CA LYS A 346 -17.00 -20.24 18.80
C LYS A 346 -15.76 -21.16 18.74
N PRO A 347 -15.59 -22.13 19.66
CA PRO A 347 -14.48 -23.08 19.58
C PRO A 347 -14.44 -23.85 18.26
N ILE A 348 -13.26 -23.97 17.66
CA ILE A 348 -13.02 -24.79 16.47
C ILE A 348 -13.08 -26.28 16.84
N THR A 349 -13.74 -27.08 16.01
CA THR A 349 -13.86 -28.53 16.22
C THR A 349 -13.06 -29.32 15.19
N GLN A 350 -12.71 -30.57 15.51
CA GLN A 350 -12.06 -31.47 14.54
C GLN A 350 -12.93 -31.71 13.30
N ASP A 351 -14.26 -31.76 13.47
CA ASP A 351 -15.20 -31.92 12.35
C ASP A 351 -15.18 -30.69 11.42
N GLU A 352 -15.06 -29.48 11.97
CA GLU A 352 -14.88 -28.23 11.20
C GLU A 352 -13.54 -28.23 10.44
N THR A 353 -12.43 -28.62 11.09
CA THR A 353 -11.13 -28.76 10.43
C THR A 353 -11.21 -29.72 9.23
N ILE A 354 -11.80 -30.90 9.41
CA ILE A 354 -11.94 -31.89 8.33
C ILE A 354 -12.89 -31.39 7.24
N ALA A 355 -13.98 -30.70 7.61
CA ALA A 355 -14.91 -30.11 6.65
C ALA A 355 -14.23 -29.03 5.79
N ASN A 356 -13.37 -28.20 6.37
CA ASN A 356 -12.63 -27.19 5.61
C ASN A 356 -11.58 -27.79 4.68
N VAL A 357 -10.94 -28.91 5.05
CA VAL A 357 -10.08 -29.68 4.12
C VAL A 357 -10.89 -30.25 2.94
N TYR A 358 -12.12 -30.73 3.18
CA TYR A 358 -13.03 -31.09 2.08
C TYR A 358 -13.44 -29.87 1.26
N GLY A 359 -13.65 -28.71 1.88
CA GLY A 359 -13.94 -27.44 1.21
C GLY A 359 -12.86 -27.05 0.20
N ILE A 360 -11.58 -27.20 0.57
CA ILE A 360 -10.44 -26.99 -0.35
C ILE A 360 -10.57 -27.89 -1.59
N ILE A 361 -10.86 -29.19 -1.41
CA ILE A 361 -11.04 -30.12 -2.54
C ILE A 361 -12.24 -29.71 -3.39
N GLU A 362 -13.36 -29.37 -2.77
CA GLU A 362 -14.60 -29.00 -3.45
C GLU A 362 -14.40 -27.77 -4.33
N ARG A 363 -13.82 -26.68 -3.80
CA ARG A 363 -13.59 -25.45 -4.55
C ARG A 363 -12.58 -25.59 -5.69
N ASN A 364 -11.51 -26.37 -5.48
CA ASN A 364 -10.41 -26.43 -6.45
C ASN A 364 -10.61 -27.48 -7.55
N VAL A 365 -11.16 -28.66 -7.22
CA VAL A 365 -11.31 -29.74 -8.22
C VAL A 365 -12.73 -30.26 -8.33
N GLY A 366 -13.65 -29.88 -7.45
CA GLY A 366 -15.07 -30.23 -7.49
C GLY A 366 -15.50 -31.24 -6.42
N LYS A 367 -16.77 -31.10 -5.99
CA LYS A 367 -17.40 -31.90 -4.92
C LYS A 367 -17.27 -33.41 -5.09
N LEU A 368 -17.31 -33.91 -6.34
CA LEU A 368 -17.22 -35.34 -6.65
C LEU A 368 -15.95 -35.99 -6.06
N TYR A 369 -14.83 -35.27 -6.09
CA TYR A 369 -13.54 -35.79 -5.67
C TYR A 369 -13.36 -35.83 -4.15
N CYS A 370 -14.22 -35.15 -3.37
CA CYS A 370 -14.27 -35.35 -1.92
C CYS A 370 -14.50 -36.84 -1.57
N GLY A 371 -15.25 -37.57 -2.41
CA GLY A 371 -15.48 -39.00 -2.25
C GLY A 371 -14.23 -39.87 -2.35
N TRP A 372 -13.12 -39.35 -2.88
CA TRP A 372 -11.86 -40.09 -3.05
C TRP A 372 -11.04 -40.17 -1.77
N PHE A 373 -11.31 -39.29 -0.80
CA PHE A 373 -10.46 -39.11 0.38
C PHE A 373 -11.18 -39.53 1.67
N GLU A 374 -10.39 -40.00 2.62
CA GLU A 374 -10.73 -40.11 4.04
C GLU A 374 -9.57 -39.55 4.88
N PHE A 375 -9.92 -38.78 5.92
CA PHE A 375 -8.96 -38.01 6.71
C PHE A 375 -8.89 -38.50 8.17
N GLU A 376 -7.68 -38.50 8.74
CA GLU A 376 -7.42 -38.78 10.15
C GLU A 376 -6.49 -37.71 10.74
N LEU A 377 -6.96 -36.97 11.75
CA LEU A 377 -6.11 -36.13 12.58
C LEU A 377 -5.43 -36.96 13.67
N ALA A 378 -4.12 -36.86 13.79
CA ALA A 378 -3.32 -37.58 14.77
C ALA A 378 -1.99 -36.87 15.08
N GLU A 379 -1.68 -36.75 16.37
CA GLU A 379 -0.42 -36.21 16.89
C GLU A 379 0.82 -36.83 16.24
N SER A 380 1.86 -36.03 16.06
CA SER A 380 3.16 -36.53 15.60
C SER A 380 3.99 -37.09 16.76
N GLU A 381 4.96 -37.96 16.47
CA GLU A 381 5.78 -38.59 17.52
C GLU A 381 6.79 -37.62 18.15
N ASN A 382 7.19 -36.57 17.43
CA ASN A 382 8.27 -35.65 17.79
C ASN A 382 7.86 -34.17 17.82
N GLY A 383 6.58 -33.85 17.57
CA GLY A 383 6.05 -32.49 17.50
C GLY A 383 6.17 -31.82 16.12
N ASN A 384 6.83 -32.46 15.15
CA ASN A 384 6.94 -31.92 13.79
C ASN A 384 5.65 -32.13 12.99
N ASP A 385 5.40 -31.23 12.06
CA ASP A 385 4.33 -31.35 11.09
C ASP A 385 4.61 -32.50 10.11
N TYR A 386 3.60 -33.35 9.87
CA TYR A 386 3.73 -34.50 8.98
C TYR A 386 2.42 -34.81 8.25
N PHE A 387 2.54 -35.54 7.15
CA PHE A 387 1.42 -36.21 6.53
C PHE A 387 1.79 -37.62 6.05
N GLU A 388 0.78 -38.48 5.97
CA GLU A 388 0.89 -39.86 5.52
C GLU A 388 -0.21 -40.17 4.50
N LEU A 389 0.17 -40.76 3.36
CA LEU A 389 -0.78 -41.25 2.35
C LEU A 389 -0.76 -42.78 2.30
N SER A 390 -1.94 -43.40 2.20
CA SER A 390 -2.10 -44.85 2.03
C SER A 390 -3.39 -45.22 1.30
N ASP A 391 -3.45 -46.43 0.74
CA ASP A 391 -4.68 -46.98 0.15
C ASP A 391 -5.60 -47.54 1.26
N ALA A 392 -6.79 -46.98 1.41
CA ALA A 392 -7.79 -47.43 2.36
C ALA A 392 -8.44 -48.77 1.94
N ALA A 393 -8.96 -49.52 2.92
CA ALA A 393 -9.63 -50.80 2.66
C ALA A 393 -10.90 -50.67 1.79
N ASN A 394 -11.54 -49.50 1.80
CA ASN A 394 -12.71 -49.17 1.00
C ASN A 394 -12.35 -48.67 -0.42
N GLY A 395 -11.06 -48.57 -0.76
CA GLY A 395 -10.56 -48.12 -2.06
C GLY A 395 -10.32 -46.61 -2.18
N LYS A 396 -10.51 -45.83 -1.11
CA LYS A 396 -10.17 -44.41 -1.03
C LYS A 396 -8.68 -44.18 -0.75
N ILE A 397 -8.24 -42.92 -0.89
CA ILE A 397 -6.96 -42.45 -0.38
C ILE A 397 -7.15 -42.00 1.06
N HIS A 398 -6.42 -42.63 1.97
CA HIS A 398 -6.40 -42.26 3.38
C HIS A 398 -5.22 -41.32 3.64
N ILE A 399 -5.52 -40.14 4.16
CA ILE A 399 -4.53 -39.12 4.53
C ILE A 399 -4.59 -38.89 6.03
N LYS A 400 -3.46 -39.11 6.70
CA LYS A 400 -3.29 -38.93 8.15
C LYS A 400 -2.26 -37.84 8.42
N ALA A 401 -2.57 -36.89 9.30
CA ALA A 401 -1.70 -35.74 9.60
C ALA A 401 -2.03 -35.12 10.97
N ASN A 402 -1.22 -34.18 11.47
CA ASN A 402 -1.41 -33.56 12.78
C ASN A 402 -2.21 -32.25 12.78
N SER A 403 -2.50 -31.65 11.62
CA SER A 403 -3.28 -30.41 11.48
C SER A 403 -4.08 -30.38 10.16
N GLY A 404 -5.00 -29.43 10.01
CA GLY A 404 -5.73 -29.25 8.75
C GLY A 404 -4.82 -28.85 7.58
N VAL A 405 -3.87 -27.94 7.83
CA VAL A 405 -2.84 -27.54 6.84
C VAL A 405 -2.03 -28.75 6.35
N THR A 406 -1.66 -29.66 7.25
CA THR A 406 -0.88 -30.85 6.87
C THR A 406 -1.73 -31.93 6.19
N LEU A 407 -3.02 -32.03 6.50
CA LEU A 407 -3.96 -32.81 5.68
C LEU A 407 -4.06 -32.24 4.25
N ALA A 408 -4.21 -30.92 4.11
CA ALA A 408 -4.26 -30.25 2.81
C ALA A 408 -2.93 -30.42 2.05
N SER A 409 -1.78 -30.35 2.72
CA SER A 409 -0.48 -30.65 2.11
C SER A 409 -0.40 -32.09 1.58
N GLY A 410 -0.97 -33.07 2.31
CA GLY A 410 -1.10 -34.45 1.84
C GLY A 410 -2.02 -34.58 0.62
N VAL A 411 -3.11 -33.81 0.55
CA VAL A 411 -3.97 -33.72 -0.64
C VAL A 411 -3.17 -33.17 -1.83
N ASN A 412 -2.44 -32.07 -1.63
CA ASN A 412 -1.61 -31.47 -2.68
C ASN A 412 -0.52 -32.44 -3.17
N TYR A 413 0.11 -33.20 -2.27
CA TYR A 413 1.06 -34.25 -2.65
C TYR A 413 0.41 -35.31 -3.55
N TYR A 414 -0.81 -35.75 -3.21
CA TYR A 414 -1.56 -36.67 -4.07
C TYR A 414 -1.88 -36.04 -5.44
N PHE A 415 -2.32 -34.78 -5.45
CA PHE A 415 -2.62 -34.03 -6.66
C PHE A 415 -1.41 -33.96 -7.60
N LYS A 416 -0.27 -33.48 -7.11
CA LYS A 416 0.97 -33.30 -7.89
C LYS A 416 1.51 -34.64 -8.42
N HIS A 417 1.60 -35.66 -7.57
CA HIS A 417 2.37 -36.88 -7.90
C HIS A 417 1.54 -38.04 -8.45
N PHE A 418 0.21 -38.03 -8.29
CA PHE A 418 -0.65 -39.14 -8.72
C PHE A 418 -1.79 -38.70 -9.63
N ALA A 419 -2.35 -37.50 -9.41
CA ALA A 419 -3.48 -37.01 -10.19
C ALA A 419 -3.07 -36.13 -11.38
N ASN A 420 -1.81 -35.70 -11.45
CA ASN A 420 -1.32 -34.65 -12.37
C ASN A 420 -2.17 -33.37 -12.28
N VAL A 421 -2.53 -32.98 -11.06
CA VAL A 421 -3.20 -31.72 -10.73
C VAL A 421 -2.16 -30.78 -10.13
N ASN A 422 -2.19 -29.52 -10.54
CA ASN A 422 -1.33 -28.46 -10.03
C ASN A 422 -2.16 -27.21 -9.81
N ILE A 423 -2.21 -26.75 -8.56
CA ILE A 423 -2.93 -25.54 -8.16
C ILE A 423 -1.88 -24.48 -7.81
N THR A 424 -2.01 -23.29 -8.38
CA THR A 424 -1.10 -22.15 -8.20
C THR A 424 -1.90 -20.86 -7.96
N GLU A 425 -1.24 -19.76 -7.60
CA GLU A 425 -1.95 -18.49 -7.38
C GLU A 425 -2.59 -17.96 -8.70
N GLN A 426 -1.94 -18.20 -9.85
CA GLN A 426 -2.30 -17.61 -11.15
C GLN A 426 -3.14 -18.53 -12.03
N ALA A 427 -2.68 -19.76 -12.26
CA ALA A 427 -3.25 -20.62 -13.31
C ALA A 427 -3.16 -22.11 -12.96
N ASP A 428 -4.28 -22.81 -13.10
CA ASP A 428 -4.42 -24.15 -12.56
C ASP A 428 -4.45 -25.26 -13.64
N GLN A 429 -4.08 -26.46 -13.21
CA GLN A 429 -4.48 -27.68 -13.87
C GLN A 429 -5.29 -28.47 -12.84
N THR A 430 -6.60 -28.53 -13.03
CA THR A 430 -7.55 -29.17 -12.11
C THR A 430 -8.20 -30.42 -12.68
N LEU A 431 -7.78 -30.84 -13.88
CA LEU A 431 -8.41 -31.92 -14.61
C LEU A 431 -7.98 -33.29 -14.05
N MET A 432 -8.73 -33.75 -13.05
CA MET A 432 -8.53 -35.02 -12.34
C MET A 432 -8.59 -36.26 -13.27
N PRO A 433 -7.96 -37.39 -12.88
CA PRO A 433 -8.11 -38.67 -13.56
C PRO A 433 -9.55 -39.20 -13.49
N THR A 434 -9.94 -40.08 -14.43
CA THR A 434 -11.30 -40.66 -14.46
C THR A 434 -11.59 -41.68 -13.34
N SER A 435 -10.56 -42.06 -12.58
CA SER A 435 -10.68 -42.94 -11.41
C SER A 435 -9.48 -42.78 -10.48
N ILE A 436 -9.65 -43.13 -9.20
CA ILE A 436 -8.59 -43.09 -8.19
C ILE A 436 -7.32 -43.79 -8.67
N VAL A 437 -6.19 -43.08 -8.59
CA VAL A 437 -4.85 -43.59 -8.84
C VAL A 437 -4.29 -44.06 -7.50
N ARG A 438 -4.03 -45.37 -7.35
CA ARG A 438 -3.58 -45.92 -6.07
C ARG A 438 -2.18 -45.44 -5.71
N VAL A 439 -1.98 -45.15 -4.43
CA VAL A 439 -0.67 -44.78 -3.86
C VAL A 439 0.24 -46.00 -3.77
N GLY A 440 -0.33 -47.19 -3.53
CA GLY A 440 0.40 -48.44 -3.42
C GLY A 440 1.07 -48.61 -2.05
N SER A 441 2.30 -48.13 -1.90
CA SER A 441 3.01 -48.19 -0.61
C SER A 441 2.79 -46.92 0.20
N LYS A 442 2.61 -47.06 1.51
CA LYS A 442 2.51 -45.94 2.45
C LYS A 442 3.63 -44.90 2.23
N ILE A 443 3.25 -43.64 2.06
CA ILE A 443 4.15 -42.49 1.95
C ILE A 443 4.06 -41.71 3.26
N TYR A 444 5.20 -41.32 3.81
CA TYR A 444 5.31 -40.46 4.98
C TYR A 444 6.24 -39.28 4.63
N ARG A 445 5.80 -38.07 4.94
CA ARG A 445 6.57 -36.84 4.83
C ARG A 445 6.44 -36.06 6.12
N GLU A 446 7.54 -35.46 6.54
CA GLU A 446 7.66 -34.67 7.75
C GLU A 446 8.54 -33.47 7.44
N THR A 447 8.17 -32.30 7.98
CA THR A 447 8.97 -31.08 7.83
C THR A 447 9.67 -30.74 9.15
N PRO A 448 10.95 -30.33 9.13
CA PRO A 448 11.63 -29.84 10.33
C PRO A 448 11.27 -28.39 10.68
N TYR A 449 10.47 -27.72 9.85
CA TYR A 449 10.16 -26.31 9.98
C TYR A 449 8.86 -26.09 10.75
N SER A 450 8.94 -25.38 11.87
CA SER A 450 7.76 -24.97 12.64
C SER A 450 7.00 -23.83 11.96
N VAL A 451 7.71 -23.01 11.16
CA VAL A 451 7.11 -21.87 10.45
C VAL A 451 7.27 -22.06 8.94
N ARG A 452 6.15 -21.99 8.22
CA ARG A 452 6.15 -21.73 6.77
C ARG A 452 5.35 -20.46 6.58
N TYR A 453 6.06 -19.38 6.25
CA TYR A 453 5.55 -18.01 6.32
C TYR A 453 5.11 -17.49 4.95
N ALA A 454 4.05 -16.70 4.90
CA ALA A 454 3.64 -15.98 3.70
C ALA A 454 3.42 -14.47 3.93
N PHE A 455 3.90 -13.74 2.93
CA PHE A 455 3.66 -12.34 2.56
C PHE A 455 4.47 -11.24 3.24
N ASN A 456 4.91 -10.32 2.37
CA ASN A 456 5.40 -9.01 2.74
C ASN A 456 4.21 -8.11 3.10
N TYR A 457 4.46 -7.04 3.85
CA TYR A 457 3.47 -5.95 3.95
C TYR A 457 3.12 -5.45 2.55
N CYS A 458 4.12 -5.23 1.69
CA CYS A 458 3.94 -4.72 0.33
C CYS A 458 3.00 -5.60 -0.53
N THR A 459 2.92 -6.92 -0.28
CA THR A 459 2.04 -7.82 -1.04
C THR A 459 0.57 -7.40 -0.89
N MET A 460 0.23 -6.87 0.29
CA MET A 460 -1.12 -6.41 0.61
C MET A 460 -1.54 -5.21 -0.23
N ASP A 461 -0.60 -4.42 -0.73
CA ASP A 461 -0.89 -3.25 -1.56
C ASP A 461 -0.70 -3.56 -3.05
N TYR A 462 0.43 -4.18 -3.43
CA TYR A 462 0.76 -4.41 -4.84
C TYR A 462 -0.01 -5.57 -5.49
N SER A 463 -0.52 -6.52 -4.71
CA SER A 463 -1.30 -7.65 -5.25
C SER A 463 -2.72 -7.68 -4.70
N PHE A 464 -2.89 -7.42 -3.39
CA PHE A 464 -4.13 -7.76 -2.69
C PHE A 464 -4.96 -6.56 -2.22
N ALA A 465 -4.63 -5.33 -2.62
CA ALA A 465 -5.29 -4.10 -2.13
C ALA A 465 -6.81 -4.13 -2.28
N PHE A 466 -7.28 -4.83 -3.32
CA PHE A 466 -8.70 -4.92 -3.67
C PHE A 466 -9.23 -6.36 -3.67
N TYR A 467 -8.55 -7.29 -2.98
CA TYR A 467 -9.04 -8.66 -2.83
C TYR A 467 -10.34 -8.68 -2.03
N ASP A 468 -11.34 -9.39 -2.57
CA ASP A 468 -12.55 -9.74 -1.86
C ASP A 468 -12.41 -11.09 -1.12
N GLU A 469 -13.50 -11.57 -0.52
CA GLU A 469 -13.49 -12.85 0.20
C GLU A 469 -13.20 -14.06 -0.70
N GLU A 470 -13.62 -14.03 -1.97
CA GLU A 470 -13.39 -15.13 -2.91
C GLU A 470 -11.91 -15.19 -3.31
N ASP A 471 -11.32 -14.03 -3.62
CA ASP A 471 -9.89 -13.90 -3.90
C ASP A 471 -9.05 -14.41 -2.70
N TRP A 472 -9.38 -13.98 -1.48
CA TRP A 472 -8.71 -14.45 -0.27
C TRP A 472 -8.90 -15.93 -0.03
N GLN A 473 -10.09 -16.47 -0.25
CA GLN A 473 -10.35 -17.89 -0.06
C GLN A 473 -9.54 -18.75 -1.04
N LYS A 474 -9.38 -18.32 -2.30
CA LYS A 474 -8.53 -18.98 -3.29
C LYS A 474 -7.07 -18.98 -2.84
N GLU A 475 -6.57 -17.83 -2.39
CA GLU A 475 -5.20 -17.69 -1.93
C GLU A 475 -4.93 -18.57 -0.69
N TYR A 476 -5.83 -18.55 0.29
CA TYR A 476 -5.70 -19.35 1.51
C TYR A 476 -5.82 -20.86 1.27
N ASP A 477 -6.63 -21.29 0.30
CA ASP A 477 -6.65 -22.68 -0.16
C ASP A 477 -5.28 -23.09 -0.71
N TRP A 478 -4.69 -22.25 -1.57
CA TRP A 478 -3.35 -22.50 -2.11
C TRP A 478 -2.28 -22.54 -1.02
N LEU A 479 -2.28 -21.59 -0.08
CA LEU A 479 -1.35 -21.58 1.06
C LEU A 479 -1.50 -22.84 1.94
N ALA A 480 -2.73 -23.28 2.22
CA ALA A 480 -2.98 -24.50 2.97
C ALA A 480 -2.48 -25.76 2.24
N LEU A 481 -2.72 -25.85 0.93
CA LEU A 481 -2.19 -26.92 0.07
C LEU A 481 -0.66 -26.94 0.03
N ASN A 482 0.00 -25.79 0.20
CA ASN A 482 1.46 -25.69 0.24
C ASN A 482 2.05 -25.79 1.66
N GLY A 483 1.20 -25.97 2.67
CA GLY A 483 1.64 -26.23 4.04
C GLY A 483 2.04 -24.99 4.83
N VAL A 484 1.60 -23.80 4.42
CA VAL A 484 1.86 -22.53 5.11
C VAL A 484 1.16 -22.50 6.48
N THR A 485 1.86 -22.00 7.50
CA THR A 485 1.36 -21.97 8.89
C THR A 485 1.23 -20.58 9.47
N LEU A 486 1.89 -19.58 8.88
CA LEU A 486 1.85 -18.19 9.36
C LEU A 486 1.71 -17.24 8.17
N VAL A 487 0.72 -16.36 8.22
CA VAL A 487 0.39 -15.44 7.11
C VAL A 487 0.24 -14.03 7.63
N LEU A 488 0.98 -13.07 7.07
CA LEU A 488 0.70 -11.65 7.30
C LEU A 488 -0.54 -11.24 6.51
N ASP A 489 -1.47 -10.56 7.18
CA ASP A 489 -2.71 -10.07 6.60
C ASP A 489 -3.14 -8.80 7.33
N LEU A 490 -3.30 -7.71 6.57
CA LEU A 490 -3.66 -6.38 7.10
C LEU A 490 -5.16 -6.11 7.07
N THR A 491 -5.97 -7.07 6.61
CA THR A 491 -7.42 -6.95 6.48
C THR A 491 -8.07 -6.62 7.83
N GLY A 492 -8.80 -5.50 7.88
CA GLY A 492 -9.54 -5.03 9.05
C GLY A 492 -8.73 -4.22 10.05
N GLN A 493 -7.42 -4.00 9.85
CA GLN A 493 -6.60 -3.19 10.76
C GLN A 493 -7.07 -1.73 10.86
N GLU A 494 -7.81 -1.25 9.86
CA GLU A 494 -8.48 0.05 9.88
C GLU A 494 -9.37 0.21 11.12
N ALA A 495 -10.17 -0.82 11.44
CA ALA A 495 -11.07 -0.80 12.59
C ALA A 495 -10.31 -0.80 13.92
N VAL A 496 -9.15 -1.49 13.98
CA VAL A 496 -8.25 -1.48 15.14
C VAL A 496 -7.72 -0.08 15.39
N TRP A 497 -7.20 0.57 14.35
CA TRP A 497 -6.66 1.93 14.45
C TRP A 497 -7.71 2.96 14.80
N ILE A 498 -8.91 2.88 14.22
CA ILE A 498 -10.02 3.78 14.58
C ILE A 498 -10.37 3.60 16.06
N SER A 499 -10.58 2.36 16.51
CA SER A 499 -10.91 2.05 17.91
C SER A 499 -9.81 2.53 18.87
N PHE A 500 -8.53 2.30 18.52
CA PHE A 500 -7.38 2.78 19.29
C PHE A 500 -7.38 4.31 19.42
N LEU A 501 -7.47 5.06 18.32
CA LEU A 501 -7.42 6.52 18.33
C LEU A 501 -8.58 7.16 19.09
N MET A 502 -9.77 6.56 19.05
CA MET A 502 -10.93 7.04 19.81
C MET A 502 -10.70 7.04 21.33
N ASN A 503 -9.77 6.23 21.86
CA ASN A 503 -9.40 6.28 23.29
C ASN A 503 -8.73 7.60 23.69
N PHE A 504 -8.20 8.37 22.73
CA PHE A 504 -7.50 9.63 22.96
C PHE A 504 -8.36 10.86 22.62
N GLY A 505 -9.64 10.68 22.33
CA GLY A 505 -10.58 11.78 22.09
C GLY A 505 -10.75 12.17 20.62
N TYR A 506 -10.15 11.42 19.69
CA TYR A 506 -10.54 11.50 18.28
C TYR A 506 -12.00 11.08 18.14
N SER A 507 -12.79 11.84 17.38
CA SER A 507 -14.06 11.31 16.86
C SER A 507 -13.79 10.18 15.87
N TYR A 508 -14.81 9.36 15.60
CA TYR A 508 -14.71 8.30 14.60
C TYR A 508 -14.23 8.84 13.23
N ASP A 509 -14.75 9.99 12.78
CA ASP A 509 -14.39 10.56 11.49
C ASP A 509 -12.97 11.14 11.47
N GLU A 510 -12.49 11.73 12.57
CA GLU A 510 -11.10 12.20 12.69
C GLU A 510 -10.12 11.03 12.70
N ALA A 511 -10.44 9.94 13.40
CA ALA A 511 -9.62 8.73 13.40
C ALA A 511 -9.60 8.05 12.02
N LYS A 512 -10.75 7.97 11.34
CA LYS A 512 -10.86 7.42 9.98
C LYS A 512 -10.13 8.27 8.94
N ALA A 513 -10.12 9.59 9.10
CA ALA A 513 -9.43 10.51 8.19
C ALA A 513 -7.89 10.36 8.21
N TRP A 514 -7.32 9.78 9.27
CA TRP A 514 -5.88 9.48 9.35
C TRP A 514 -5.46 8.30 8.47
N LEU A 515 -6.38 7.38 8.15
CA LEU A 515 -6.10 6.22 7.31
C LEU A 515 -5.76 6.65 5.88
N CYS A 516 -4.75 6.00 5.30
CA CYS A 516 -4.47 6.05 3.87
C CYS A 516 -5.58 5.34 3.08
N GLY A 517 -5.53 5.48 1.75
CA GLY A 517 -6.42 4.72 0.87
C GLY A 517 -6.00 3.25 0.75
N PRO A 518 -6.88 2.37 0.23
CA PRO A 518 -6.68 0.91 0.25
C PRO A 518 -5.42 0.39 -0.43
N ALA A 519 -4.81 1.19 -1.30
CA ALA A 519 -3.61 0.82 -2.03
C ALA A 519 -2.30 1.19 -1.30
N TYR A 520 -2.36 1.59 -0.02
CA TYR A 520 -1.21 2.15 0.71
C TYR A 520 -1.09 1.68 2.18
N TYR A 521 -1.81 0.64 2.60
CA TYR A 521 -1.80 0.19 4.00
C TYR A 521 -0.49 -0.46 4.42
N ALA A 522 0.23 -1.09 3.49
CA ALA A 522 1.56 -1.63 3.76
C ALA A 522 2.48 -0.53 4.30
N TRP A 523 2.54 0.61 3.61
CA TRP A 523 3.42 1.71 3.99
C TRP A 523 2.90 2.49 5.19
N GLN A 524 1.58 2.56 5.40
CA GLN A 524 1.05 3.15 6.63
C GLN A 524 1.41 2.33 7.86
N PHE A 525 1.20 1.01 7.82
CA PHE A 525 1.43 0.13 8.97
C PHE A 525 2.89 -0.30 9.15
N MET A 526 3.77 0.10 8.23
CA MET A 526 5.23 0.15 8.41
C MET A 526 5.74 1.56 8.77
N ASP A 527 4.84 2.45 9.21
CA ASP A 527 5.11 3.79 9.73
C ASP A 527 5.74 4.77 8.71
N ASN A 528 5.54 4.56 7.40
CA ASN A 528 6.17 5.35 6.35
C ASN A 528 5.31 6.50 5.81
N MET A 529 3.98 6.40 5.92
CA MET A 529 3.06 7.42 5.42
C MET A 529 1.73 7.45 6.20
N GLU A 530 1.00 8.56 6.11
CA GLU A 530 -0.37 8.71 6.64
C GLU A 530 -1.24 9.53 5.66
N ILE A 531 -2.57 9.40 5.77
CA ILE A 531 -3.61 10.21 5.09
C ILE A 531 -3.74 10.02 3.56
N TYR A 532 -2.64 9.82 2.82
CA TYR A 532 -2.64 9.84 1.35
C TYR A 532 -3.63 8.84 0.73
N GLY A 533 -4.41 9.29 -0.24
CA GLY A 533 -5.41 8.46 -0.94
C GLY A 533 -6.61 8.06 -0.08
N GLY A 534 -6.65 8.47 1.19
CA GLY A 534 -7.61 8.02 2.20
C GLY A 534 -8.93 8.78 2.26
N GLY A 535 -9.59 8.69 3.42
CA GLY A 535 -11.00 9.07 3.59
C GLY A 535 -11.98 7.93 3.37
N VAL A 536 -11.57 6.71 3.69
CA VAL A 536 -12.32 5.48 3.38
C VAL A 536 -13.77 5.52 3.90
N PRO A 537 -14.74 4.93 3.18
CA PRO A 537 -16.14 4.89 3.60
C PRO A 537 -16.35 3.93 4.78
N ASP A 538 -17.45 4.07 5.52
CA ASP A 538 -17.73 3.19 6.67
C ASP A 538 -17.94 1.75 6.23
N GLY A 539 -18.58 1.55 5.08
CA GLY A 539 -18.73 0.24 4.45
C GLY A 539 -17.41 -0.48 4.25
N TRP A 540 -16.33 0.23 3.84
CA TRP A 540 -15.01 -0.39 3.67
C TRP A 540 -14.49 -0.95 5.00
N VAL A 541 -14.53 -0.14 6.06
CA VAL A 541 -14.05 -0.56 7.39
C VAL A 541 -14.85 -1.76 7.92
N ARG A 542 -16.18 -1.72 7.76
CA ARG A 542 -17.07 -2.80 8.21
C ARG A 542 -16.84 -4.11 7.44
N GLU A 543 -16.89 -4.06 6.11
CA GLU A 543 -16.75 -5.27 5.30
C GLU A 543 -15.35 -5.88 5.46
N ARG A 544 -14.29 -5.07 5.56
CA ARG A 544 -12.93 -5.57 5.83
C ARG A 544 -12.81 -6.20 7.21
N LEU A 545 -13.45 -5.65 8.24
CA LEU A 545 -13.48 -6.25 9.57
C LEU A 545 -14.17 -7.62 9.57
N GLU A 546 -15.33 -7.74 8.94
CA GLU A 546 -16.06 -9.01 8.87
C GLU A 546 -15.32 -10.05 8.00
N SER A 547 -14.77 -9.63 6.86
CA SER A 547 -13.93 -10.47 6.00
C SER A 547 -12.70 -11.00 6.76
N ALA A 548 -12.01 -10.15 7.53
CA ALA A 548 -10.90 -10.55 8.38
C ALA A 548 -11.32 -11.67 9.35
N ARG A 549 -12.41 -11.47 10.09
CA ARG A 549 -12.90 -12.42 11.09
C ARG A 549 -13.27 -13.77 10.47
N CYS A 550 -13.95 -13.74 9.33
CA CYS A 550 -14.31 -14.92 8.57
C CYS A 550 -13.07 -15.71 8.13
N MET A 551 -12.12 -15.03 7.48
CA MET A 551 -10.93 -15.66 6.93
C MET A 551 -9.92 -16.10 8.01
N GLN A 552 -9.79 -15.35 9.10
CA GLN A 552 -8.99 -15.78 10.25
C GLN A 552 -9.58 -17.04 10.88
N ARG A 553 -10.91 -17.11 11.10
CA ARG A 553 -11.53 -18.34 11.61
C ARG A 553 -11.23 -19.53 10.71
N TRP A 554 -11.39 -19.37 9.39
CA TRP A 554 -11.11 -20.44 8.44
C TRP A 554 -9.65 -20.91 8.53
N ARG A 555 -8.68 -20.00 8.53
CA ARG A 555 -7.24 -20.34 8.66
C ARG A 555 -6.93 -21.06 9.97
N LEU A 556 -7.44 -20.53 11.09
CA LEU A 556 -7.24 -21.13 12.42
C LEU A 556 -7.83 -22.52 12.50
N SER A 557 -8.96 -22.77 11.82
CA SER A 557 -9.55 -24.10 11.78
C SER A 557 -8.63 -25.16 11.17
N LEU A 558 -7.69 -24.75 10.32
CA LEU A 558 -6.68 -25.60 9.70
C LEU A 558 -5.35 -25.62 10.48
N GLY A 559 -5.18 -24.72 11.45
CA GLY A 559 -3.92 -24.54 12.19
C GLY A 559 -2.97 -23.54 11.53
N MET A 560 -3.48 -22.64 10.69
CA MET A 560 -2.73 -21.51 10.12
C MET A 560 -3.06 -20.25 10.94
N GLN A 561 -2.03 -19.55 11.45
CA GLN A 561 -2.19 -18.31 12.21
C GLN A 561 -1.97 -17.08 11.33
N THR A 562 -2.57 -15.96 11.73
CA THR A 562 -2.36 -14.64 11.12
C THR A 562 -1.29 -13.89 11.89
N CYS A 563 -0.24 -13.40 11.24
CA CYS A 563 0.67 -12.44 11.85
C CYS A 563 -0.05 -11.10 12.00
N LEU A 564 -0.46 -10.76 13.21
CA LEU A 564 -1.15 -9.51 13.53
C LEU A 564 -0.15 -8.36 13.65
N GLN A 565 -0.63 -7.13 13.80
CA GLN A 565 0.23 -5.96 13.98
C GLN A 565 0.66 -5.85 15.45
N GLY A 566 1.95 -5.64 15.70
CA GLY A 566 2.49 -5.22 17.00
C GLY A 566 2.52 -3.70 17.15
N TYR A 567 2.79 -3.19 18.36
CA TYR A 567 2.82 -1.75 18.62
C TYR A 567 4.17 -1.23 19.10
N ALA A 568 4.79 -0.33 18.33
CA ALA A 568 6.08 0.28 18.66
C ALA A 568 6.00 1.80 18.91
N GLY A 569 4.80 2.30 19.23
CA GLY A 569 4.62 3.70 19.66
C GLY A 569 4.17 4.66 18.56
N ILE A 570 3.86 4.18 17.35
CA ILE A 570 3.32 5.03 16.29
C ILE A 570 2.03 5.75 16.74
N VAL A 571 1.92 7.03 16.40
CA VAL A 571 0.74 7.88 16.57
C VAL A 571 0.62 8.87 15.40
N PRO A 572 -0.59 9.38 15.09
CA PRO A 572 -0.78 10.40 14.06
C PRO A 572 0.09 11.64 14.28
N LYS A 573 0.50 12.31 13.21
CA LYS A 573 1.29 13.56 13.33
C LYS A 573 0.56 14.68 14.10
N ASN A 574 -0.77 14.69 14.08
CA ASN A 574 -1.59 15.64 14.84
C ASN A 574 -1.90 15.19 16.28
N PHE A 575 -1.26 14.14 16.80
CA PHE A 575 -1.61 13.58 18.11
C PHE A 575 -1.45 14.57 19.28
N SER A 576 -0.56 15.57 19.14
CA SER A 576 -0.39 16.63 20.14
C SER A 576 -1.64 17.51 20.34
N ASP A 577 -2.55 17.55 19.37
CA ASP A 577 -3.83 18.28 19.51
C ASP A 577 -4.76 17.60 20.53
N TYR A 578 -4.63 16.29 20.67
CA TYR A 578 -5.45 15.44 21.55
C TYR A 578 -4.74 15.11 22.86
N SER A 579 -3.40 14.98 22.82
CA SER A 579 -2.57 14.64 23.97
C SER A 579 -1.37 15.59 24.11
N PRO A 580 -1.59 16.86 24.49
CA PRO A 580 -0.59 17.93 24.45
C PRO A 580 0.58 17.76 25.43
N ASP A 581 0.42 16.91 26.45
CA ASP A 581 1.43 16.64 27.46
C ASP A 581 2.32 15.41 27.13
N THR A 582 1.94 14.61 26.13
CA THR A 582 2.69 13.40 25.74
C THR A 582 3.93 13.77 24.93
N PRO A 583 5.14 13.34 25.33
CA PRO A 583 6.35 13.58 24.53
C PRO A 583 6.33 12.80 23.20
N ILE A 584 6.28 13.55 22.09
CA ILE A 584 6.28 13.01 20.73
C ILE A 584 7.67 13.09 20.10
N LEU A 585 8.04 12.06 19.35
CA LEU A 585 9.25 11.95 18.56
C LEU A 585 8.88 12.06 17.07
N ASP A 586 9.13 13.24 16.50
CA ASP A 586 9.02 13.48 15.05
C ASP A 586 9.81 12.46 14.25
N GLN A 587 9.18 11.85 13.25
CA GLN A 587 9.79 10.86 12.36
C GLN A 587 10.17 11.40 10.98
N GLY A 588 9.83 12.65 10.66
CA GLY A 588 10.17 13.29 9.39
C GLY A 588 9.35 12.76 8.21
N THR A 589 10.02 12.44 7.10
CA THR A 589 9.37 12.04 5.84
C THR A 589 9.98 10.77 5.25
N TRP A 590 9.20 10.03 4.46
CA TRP A 590 9.65 8.92 3.63
C TRP A 590 9.15 9.15 2.20
N CYS A 591 10.06 9.12 1.22
CA CYS A 591 9.73 9.37 -0.19
C CYS A 591 8.81 10.60 -0.42
N GLY A 592 8.99 11.68 0.34
CA GLY A 592 8.18 12.90 0.25
C GLY A 592 6.87 12.90 1.06
N GLN A 593 6.38 11.74 1.50
CA GLN A 593 5.24 11.58 2.41
C GLN A 593 5.62 11.91 3.86
N ASP A 594 4.67 12.43 4.62
CA ASP A 594 4.84 12.56 6.07
C ASP A 594 4.77 11.19 6.73
N ARG A 595 5.76 10.89 7.58
CA ARG A 595 5.65 9.76 8.47
C ARG A 595 4.74 10.13 9.65
N PRO A 596 3.93 9.20 10.16
CA PRO A 596 3.34 9.34 11.49
C PRO A 596 4.45 9.46 12.54
N ASP A 597 4.13 10.13 13.65
CA ASP A 597 5.08 10.34 14.73
C ASP A 597 5.14 9.13 15.68
N MET A 598 6.06 9.16 16.65
CA MET A 598 6.22 8.08 17.62
C MET A 598 6.19 8.61 19.06
N VAL A 599 5.43 7.99 19.95
CA VAL A 599 5.59 8.21 21.39
C VAL A 599 6.90 7.60 21.88
N ARG A 600 7.43 8.12 22.98
CA ARG A 600 8.62 7.54 23.60
C ARG A 600 8.28 6.19 24.24
N THR A 601 8.93 5.12 23.82
CA THR A 601 8.73 3.79 24.41
C THR A 601 9.25 3.69 25.85
N ASP A 602 10.18 4.55 26.27
CA ASP A 602 10.61 4.69 27.67
C ASP A 602 9.77 5.71 28.48
N GLY A 603 8.69 6.21 27.90
CA GLY A 603 7.75 7.14 28.51
C GLY A 603 6.82 6.47 29.53
N ALA A 604 6.14 7.27 30.35
CA ALA A 604 5.25 6.73 31.37
C ALA A 604 3.93 6.20 30.78
N GLU A 605 3.59 6.65 29.57
CA GLU A 605 2.33 6.41 28.87
C GLU A 605 2.42 5.22 27.89
N TYR A 606 3.62 4.79 27.49
CA TYR A 606 3.80 3.78 26.43
C TYR A 606 3.11 2.45 26.75
N ASP A 607 3.27 1.92 27.96
CA ASP A 607 2.63 0.66 28.37
C ASP A 607 1.09 0.76 28.27
N GLU A 608 0.52 1.91 28.63
CA GLU A 608 -0.91 2.14 28.52
C GLU A 608 -1.35 2.17 27.05
N PHE A 609 -0.58 2.80 26.17
CA PHE A 609 -0.91 2.91 24.74
C PHE A 609 -0.77 1.55 24.06
N SER A 610 0.29 0.80 24.37
CA SER A 610 0.46 -0.56 23.88
C SER A 610 -0.69 -1.46 24.32
N ARG A 611 -1.10 -1.41 25.59
CA ARG A 611 -2.26 -2.15 26.10
C ARG A 611 -3.54 -1.77 25.35
N LEU A 612 -3.82 -0.47 25.16
CA LEU A 612 -5.01 0.00 24.45
C LEU A 612 -5.02 -0.44 22.98
N PHE A 613 -3.87 -0.45 22.33
CA PHE A 613 -3.74 -0.96 20.95
C PHE A 613 -4.08 -2.44 20.87
N TYR A 614 -3.50 -3.26 21.75
CA TYR A 614 -3.80 -4.69 21.78
C TYR A 614 -5.24 -4.99 22.19
N GLU A 615 -5.84 -4.22 23.10
CA GLU A 615 -7.27 -4.33 23.43
C GLU A 615 -8.17 -3.98 22.23
N ALA A 616 -7.81 -2.97 21.43
CA ALA A 616 -8.52 -2.65 20.19
C ALA A 616 -8.37 -3.79 19.15
N GLN A 617 -7.20 -4.41 19.08
CA GLN A 617 -6.95 -5.54 18.20
C GLN A 617 -7.71 -6.80 18.65
N GLU A 618 -7.76 -7.09 19.96
CA GLU A 618 -8.56 -8.17 20.53
C GLU A 618 -10.06 -7.94 20.34
N TRP A 619 -10.53 -6.69 20.44
CA TRP A 619 -11.92 -6.34 20.11
C TRP A 619 -12.26 -6.65 18.65
N ALA A 620 -11.33 -6.40 17.73
CA ALA A 620 -11.53 -6.65 16.30
C ALA A 620 -11.46 -8.15 15.98
N PHE A 621 -10.44 -8.86 16.47
CA PHE A 621 -10.05 -10.18 15.96
C PHE A 621 -10.03 -11.30 17.01
N GLY A 622 -10.14 -10.97 18.29
CA GLY A 622 -9.93 -11.88 19.41
C GLY A 622 -8.46 -12.30 19.59
N ALA A 623 -8.20 -13.09 20.64
CA ALA A 623 -6.91 -13.73 20.89
C ALA A 623 -6.72 -14.95 19.96
N THR A 624 -6.52 -14.68 18.67
CA THR A 624 -6.48 -15.69 17.61
C THR A 624 -5.08 -16.01 17.10
N SER A 625 -4.05 -15.25 17.51
CA SER A 625 -2.68 -15.43 17.08
C SER A 625 -1.72 -15.10 18.20
N ASP A 626 -0.55 -15.73 18.18
CA ASP A 626 0.57 -15.43 19.06
C ASP A 626 1.70 -14.70 18.29
N TYR A 627 1.49 -14.29 17.03
CA TYR A 627 2.51 -13.66 16.19
C TYR A 627 2.15 -12.20 15.86
N TYR A 628 3.07 -11.28 16.14
CA TYR A 628 2.86 -9.84 15.98
C TYR A 628 4.05 -9.19 15.26
N ALA A 629 3.79 -8.54 14.13
CA ALA A 629 4.80 -7.83 13.34
C ALA A 629 4.76 -6.32 13.59
N VAL A 630 5.92 -5.75 13.90
CA VAL A 630 6.13 -4.30 13.98
C VAL A 630 7.61 -3.97 13.77
N ASP A 631 7.90 -2.97 12.94
CA ASP A 631 9.25 -2.64 12.49
C ASP A 631 9.54 -1.15 12.69
N PRO A 632 9.82 -0.68 13.93
CA PRO A 632 10.15 0.72 14.15
C PRO A 632 11.37 1.11 13.32
N PHE A 633 11.33 2.30 12.73
CA PHE A 633 12.37 2.84 11.84
C PHE A 633 12.56 2.05 10.53
N HIS A 634 11.51 1.37 10.05
CA HIS A 634 11.48 0.78 8.72
C HIS A 634 11.82 1.83 7.66
N GLU A 635 12.84 1.56 6.83
CA GLU A 635 13.36 2.44 5.77
C GLU A 635 13.62 3.91 6.16
N GLY A 636 13.89 4.18 7.44
CA GLY A 636 14.23 5.54 7.87
C GLY A 636 13.70 5.87 9.25
N GLY A 637 12.94 6.96 9.33
CA GLY A 637 12.57 7.57 10.61
C GLY A 637 13.76 8.21 11.34
N ILE A 638 13.50 8.74 12.52
CA ILE A 638 14.50 9.45 13.33
C ILE A 638 14.72 8.67 14.62
N ARG A 639 15.85 7.95 14.68
CA ARG A 639 16.31 7.30 15.91
C ARG A 639 16.74 8.37 16.94
N PRO A 640 16.06 8.48 18.09
CA PRO A 640 16.38 9.50 19.10
C PRO A 640 17.78 9.29 19.70
N SER A 641 18.53 10.38 19.90
CA SER A 641 19.92 10.28 20.37
C SER A 641 20.08 9.85 21.83
N ASP A 642 18.99 9.92 22.60
CA ASP A 642 18.89 9.67 24.03
C ASP A 642 18.06 8.41 24.36
N LEU A 643 17.44 7.76 23.36
CA LEU A 643 16.69 6.52 23.50
C LEU A 643 17.24 5.51 22.47
N SER A 644 17.97 4.51 22.96
CA SER A 644 18.62 3.51 22.10
C SER A 644 17.65 2.43 21.64
N ASP A 645 17.87 1.86 20.45
CA ASP A 645 17.12 0.71 19.93
C ASP A 645 17.03 -0.45 20.92
N LYS A 646 18.05 -0.66 21.76
CA LYS A 646 18.02 -1.69 22.82
C LYS A 646 16.88 -1.46 23.80
N VAL A 647 16.71 -0.23 24.28
CA VAL A 647 15.65 0.12 25.23
C VAL A 647 14.30 0.07 24.53
N ILE A 648 14.22 0.55 23.28
CA ILE A 648 13.00 0.45 22.49
C ILE A 648 12.56 -1.01 22.36
N ALA A 649 13.47 -1.90 21.97
CA ALA A 649 13.18 -3.31 21.81
C ALA A 649 12.85 -4.02 23.14
N GLU A 650 13.50 -3.64 24.25
CA GLU A 650 13.15 -4.12 25.59
C GLU A 650 11.70 -3.77 25.92
N GLN A 651 11.30 -2.50 25.75
CA GLN A 651 9.94 -2.06 26.06
C GLN A 651 8.89 -2.67 25.12
N VAL A 652 9.15 -2.69 23.81
CA VAL A 652 8.23 -3.30 22.83
C VAL A 652 7.95 -4.77 23.17
N LEU A 653 9.00 -5.55 23.45
CA LEU A 653 8.85 -6.95 23.80
C LEU A 653 8.20 -7.14 25.18
N GLU A 654 8.57 -6.32 26.18
CA GLU A 654 7.97 -6.40 27.51
C GLU A 654 6.46 -6.09 27.49
N SER A 655 6.03 -5.04 26.78
CA SER A 655 4.60 -4.68 26.68
C SER A 655 3.82 -5.71 25.85
N LEU A 656 4.41 -6.28 24.80
CA LEU A 656 3.81 -7.41 24.08
C LEU A 656 3.59 -8.60 25.03
N LEU A 657 4.61 -8.99 25.80
CA LEU A 657 4.53 -10.12 26.72
C LEU A 657 3.63 -9.88 27.95
N GLU A 658 3.35 -8.62 28.29
CA GLU A 658 2.35 -8.28 29.29
C GLU A 658 0.92 -8.53 28.78
N TYR A 659 0.67 -8.25 27.50
CA TYR A 659 -0.60 -8.57 26.84
C TYR A 659 -0.74 -10.07 26.55
N ASP A 660 0.26 -10.64 25.89
CA ASP A 660 0.29 -12.04 25.45
C ASP A 660 1.60 -12.71 25.87
N ALA A 661 1.53 -13.54 26.92
CA ALA A 661 2.69 -14.20 27.50
C ALA A 661 3.35 -15.23 26.58
N ASP A 662 2.65 -15.69 25.53
CA ASP A 662 3.18 -16.61 24.51
C ASP A 662 3.54 -15.86 23.20
N GLY A 663 3.35 -14.54 23.18
CA GLY A 663 3.54 -13.68 22.01
C GLY A 663 4.96 -13.72 21.44
N VAL A 664 5.04 -13.68 20.11
CA VAL A 664 6.26 -13.72 19.31
C VAL A 664 6.32 -12.45 18.46
N TRP A 665 7.37 -11.65 18.68
CA TRP A 665 7.64 -10.50 17.85
C TRP A 665 8.31 -10.92 16.53
N VAL A 666 7.59 -10.74 15.43
CA VAL A 666 8.07 -10.96 14.07
C VAL A 666 8.75 -9.68 13.56
N ILE A 667 10.01 -9.78 13.14
CA ILE A 667 10.86 -8.63 12.78
C ILE A 667 11.44 -8.81 11.37
N GLN A 668 11.32 -7.80 10.52
CA GLN A 668 11.90 -7.80 9.19
C GLN A 668 13.41 -7.47 9.23
N ALA A 669 14.25 -8.38 8.73
CA ALA A 669 15.64 -8.05 8.47
C ALA A 669 15.78 -7.33 7.12
N TRP A 670 15.60 -6.01 7.11
CA TRP A 670 15.70 -5.13 5.92
C TRP A 670 16.52 -3.88 6.21
N HIS A 671 17.42 -3.51 5.28
CA HIS A 671 18.38 -2.39 5.41
C HIS A 671 19.07 -2.33 6.79
N SER A 672 18.59 -1.41 7.64
CA SER A 672 19.16 -1.02 8.92
C SER A 672 18.57 -1.84 10.09
N ASN A 673 17.56 -2.67 9.84
CA ASN A 673 16.91 -3.53 10.82
C ASN A 673 17.25 -5.03 10.60
N PRO A 674 17.31 -5.84 11.66
CA PRO A 674 17.46 -5.40 13.05
C PRO A 674 18.87 -4.83 13.29
N SER A 675 18.98 -3.81 14.14
CA SER A 675 20.28 -3.31 14.61
C SER A 675 20.84 -4.23 15.71
N ASN A 676 22.14 -4.14 16.00
CA ASN A 676 22.74 -4.93 17.09
C ASN A 676 22.13 -4.60 18.46
N ASP A 677 21.80 -3.32 18.67
CA ASP A 677 21.17 -2.88 19.91
C ASP A 677 19.73 -3.42 20.03
N LEU A 678 18.95 -3.43 18.94
CA LEU A 678 17.63 -4.08 18.90
C LEU A 678 17.74 -5.55 19.32
N LEU A 679 18.66 -6.32 18.70
CA LEU A 679 18.87 -7.73 19.02
C LEU A 679 19.29 -7.95 20.49
N HIS A 680 20.07 -7.04 21.07
CA HIS A 680 20.39 -7.09 22.50
C HIS A 680 19.20 -6.77 23.40
N GLY A 681 18.25 -5.96 22.92
CA GLY A 681 17.04 -5.61 23.66
C GLY A 681 16.05 -6.76 23.79
N LEU A 682 16.08 -7.74 22.86
CA LEU A 682 15.30 -8.97 22.98
C LEU A 682 15.69 -9.83 24.20
N GLY A 683 16.89 -9.61 24.74
CA GLY A 683 17.34 -10.20 26.01
C GLY A 683 17.40 -11.73 26.01
N GLU A 684 17.04 -12.33 27.16
CA GLU A 684 17.01 -13.79 27.33
C GLU A 684 15.72 -14.43 26.75
N ASN A 685 14.69 -13.62 26.44
CA ASN A 685 13.40 -14.10 25.94
C ASN A 685 13.38 -14.39 24.43
N LYS A 686 14.40 -13.95 23.70
CA LYS A 686 14.47 -14.03 22.22
C LYS A 686 14.28 -15.44 21.65
N ASP A 687 14.64 -16.49 22.39
CA ASP A 687 14.61 -17.87 21.88
C ASP A 687 13.18 -18.37 21.65
N ASP A 688 12.23 -17.85 22.44
CA ASP A 688 10.81 -18.24 22.40
C ASP A 688 9.91 -17.11 21.86
N HIS A 689 10.32 -15.84 21.98
CA HIS A 689 9.46 -14.67 21.75
C HIS A 689 9.92 -13.72 20.63
N ALA A 690 10.88 -14.13 19.79
CA ALA A 690 11.29 -13.35 18.63
C ALA A 690 11.50 -14.24 17.40
N LEU A 691 11.09 -13.75 16.24
CA LEU A 691 11.26 -14.42 14.96
C LEU A 691 11.71 -13.42 13.89
N ILE A 692 12.96 -13.57 13.43
CA ILE A 692 13.50 -12.70 12.38
C ILE A 692 13.16 -13.26 10.99
N LEU A 693 12.60 -12.44 10.11
CA LEU A 693 12.44 -12.77 8.69
C LEU A 693 13.70 -12.31 7.93
N ASP A 694 14.52 -13.23 7.43
CA ASP A 694 15.65 -12.87 6.55
C ASP A 694 15.12 -12.63 5.13
N LEU A 695 14.67 -11.39 4.86
CA LEU A 695 13.85 -11.05 3.71
C LEU A 695 14.45 -11.48 2.35
N CYS A 696 15.77 -11.42 2.19
CA CYS A 696 16.43 -11.58 0.88
C CYS A 696 17.39 -12.76 0.90
N ALA A 697 16.98 -13.91 1.43
CA ALA A 697 17.89 -15.00 1.74
C ALA A 697 18.46 -15.72 0.49
N VAL A 698 17.86 -15.51 -0.69
CA VAL A 698 18.37 -15.97 -1.99
C VAL A 698 19.54 -15.10 -2.48
N GLU A 699 19.30 -13.82 -2.68
CA GLU A 699 20.25 -12.89 -3.31
C GLU A 699 21.30 -12.38 -2.31
N ALA A 700 20.86 -12.08 -1.09
CA ALA A 700 21.64 -11.36 -0.09
C ALA A 700 21.33 -11.86 1.34
N PRO A 701 21.58 -13.15 1.66
CA PRO A 701 21.31 -13.73 2.98
C PRO A 701 22.02 -12.98 4.09
N LYS A 702 21.32 -12.52 5.12
CA LYS A 702 21.91 -11.82 6.27
C LYS A 702 22.31 -12.80 7.37
N TRP A 703 21.64 -13.95 7.48
CA TRP A 703 21.85 -14.92 8.54
C TRP A 703 23.31 -15.42 8.68
N ASN A 704 24.10 -15.49 7.61
CA ASN A 704 25.46 -16.07 7.62
C ASN A 704 26.59 -15.04 7.78
N ARG A 705 26.27 -13.79 8.14
CA ARG A 705 27.25 -12.70 8.25
C ARG A 705 26.90 -11.75 9.38
N THR A 706 27.93 -11.09 9.90
CA THR A 706 27.79 -10.08 10.96
C THR A 706 27.68 -8.65 10.42
N LYS A 707 27.73 -8.49 9.09
CA LYS A 707 27.67 -7.19 8.43
C LYS A 707 26.66 -7.21 7.31
N TYR A 708 25.64 -6.36 7.37
CA TYR A 708 24.62 -6.19 6.33
C TYR A 708 24.12 -4.73 6.30
N GLY A 709 23.39 -4.33 5.26
CA GLY A 709 22.98 -2.94 5.01
C GLY A 709 23.97 -2.17 4.13
N GLU A 710 23.53 -1.06 3.52
CA GLU A 710 24.35 -0.30 2.57
C GLU A 710 25.42 0.59 3.24
N ASP A 711 26.58 0.71 2.58
CA ASP A 711 27.68 1.59 2.98
C ASP A 711 27.28 3.08 2.85
N GLY A 712 26.69 3.65 3.90
CA GLY A 712 26.27 5.06 3.92
C GLY A 712 25.03 5.32 4.76
N GLU A 713 24.16 4.31 4.86
CA GLU A 713 22.98 4.27 5.74
C GLU A 713 23.30 3.63 7.11
N GLY A 714 24.59 3.47 7.40
CA GLY A 714 25.06 2.96 8.68
C GLY A 714 25.06 1.44 8.77
N GLY A 715 25.54 0.74 7.73
CA GLY A 715 25.70 -0.72 7.68
C GLY A 715 25.86 -1.39 9.05
N MET A 716 25.00 -2.37 9.31
CA MET A 716 24.78 -2.98 10.60
C MET A 716 25.91 -3.92 11.02
N VAL A 717 26.50 -3.53 12.14
CA VAL A 717 27.46 -4.17 13.05
C VAL A 717 26.94 -5.22 14.04
N ILE A 718 26.53 -6.44 13.67
CA ILE A 718 26.07 -7.40 14.71
C ILE A 718 27.20 -8.25 15.31
N ASP A 719 27.02 -8.76 16.53
CA ASP A 719 28.05 -9.48 17.27
C ASP A 719 28.31 -10.88 16.71
N GLU A 720 27.25 -11.62 16.37
CA GLU A 720 27.31 -13.00 15.90
C GLU A 720 26.37 -13.24 14.71
N ILE A 721 26.69 -14.24 13.89
CA ILE A 721 25.81 -14.71 12.81
C ILE A 721 24.49 -15.26 13.39
N GLU A 722 23.53 -15.56 12.51
CA GLU A 722 22.16 -15.94 12.87
C GLU A 722 21.50 -14.91 13.80
N PHE A 723 21.69 -13.63 13.48
CA PHE A 723 21.08 -12.50 14.17
C PHE A 723 21.34 -12.54 15.69
N ASN A 724 22.60 -12.66 16.10
CA ASN A 724 23.00 -12.87 17.49
C ASN A 724 22.34 -14.11 18.12
N SER A 725 22.28 -15.23 17.40
CA SER A 725 21.61 -16.45 17.87
C SER A 725 20.12 -16.24 18.19
N THR A 726 19.36 -15.66 17.26
CA THR A 726 17.91 -15.42 17.40
C THR A 726 17.16 -16.28 16.37
N PRO A 727 16.00 -16.88 16.73
CA PRO A 727 15.20 -17.66 15.78
C PRO A 727 14.86 -16.89 14.51
N TRP A 728 14.94 -17.54 13.34
CA TRP A 728 14.75 -16.86 12.06
C TRP A 728 14.14 -17.76 10.96
N VAL A 729 13.52 -17.12 9.97
CA VAL A 729 12.91 -17.72 8.78
C VAL A 729 13.73 -17.33 7.56
N TRP A 730 14.05 -18.31 6.71
CA TRP A 730 14.70 -18.08 5.43
C TRP A 730 13.64 -17.64 4.40
N CYS A 731 13.72 -16.43 3.87
CA CYS A 731 12.67 -15.91 2.97
C CYS A 731 13.15 -15.67 1.52
N SER A 732 12.25 -15.91 0.57
CA SER A 732 12.41 -15.57 -0.85
C SER A 732 11.70 -14.26 -1.16
N LEU A 733 12.45 -13.25 -1.61
CA LEU A 733 11.98 -11.96 -2.11
C LEU A 733 12.31 -11.92 -3.60
N GLU A 734 11.41 -12.43 -4.42
CA GLU A 734 11.63 -12.60 -5.86
C GLU A 734 11.13 -11.40 -6.67
N ASN A 735 10.06 -10.77 -6.21
CA ASN A 735 9.44 -9.63 -6.89
C ASN A 735 9.50 -8.34 -6.04
N TYR A 736 9.76 -7.22 -6.72
CA TYR A 736 9.73 -5.85 -6.16
C TYR A 736 8.73 -5.01 -6.96
N GLY A 737 7.84 -4.29 -6.27
CA GLY A 737 6.81 -3.42 -6.87
C GLY A 737 5.76 -4.10 -7.75
N GLY A 738 5.79 -5.44 -7.89
CA GLY A 738 4.98 -6.12 -8.90
C GLY A 738 5.47 -5.91 -10.33
N ASN A 739 6.75 -5.56 -10.47
CA ASN A 739 7.36 -5.29 -11.75
C ASN A 739 7.36 -6.56 -12.63
N PRO A 740 7.06 -6.46 -13.94
CA PRO A 740 7.01 -7.62 -14.81
C PRO A 740 8.36 -8.33 -14.90
N SER A 741 8.40 -9.61 -14.57
CA SER A 741 9.57 -10.46 -14.80
C SER A 741 9.16 -11.91 -15.06
N MET A 742 9.86 -12.54 -16.00
CA MET A 742 10.02 -14.00 -16.04
C MET A 742 11.44 -14.29 -15.58
N ASP A 743 11.63 -14.54 -14.28
CA ASP A 743 12.95 -14.79 -13.72
C ASP A 743 12.91 -15.56 -12.40
N GLY A 744 14.09 -16.06 -12.01
CA GLY A 744 14.32 -16.74 -10.74
C GLY A 744 15.70 -17.39 -10.71
N GLU A 745 16.08 -17.95 -9.56
CA GLU A 745 17.34 -18.67 -9.40
C GLU A 745 17.10 -20.06 -8.78
N LEU A 746 16.40 -20.96 -9.50
CA LEU A 746 15.85 -22.19 -8.91
C LEU A 746 16.92 -23.04 -8.20
N GLN A 747 18.05 -23.31 -8.86
CA GLN A 747 19.12 -24.09 -8.24
C GLN A 747 19.85 -23.33 -7.13
N ASN A 748 20.04 -22.00 -7.25
CA ASN A 748 20.65 -21.19 -6.19
C ASN A 748 19.76 -21.21 -4.93
N MET A 749 18.44 -21.12 -5.10
CA MET A 749 17.47 -21.20 -4.01
C MET A 749 17.63 -22.51 -3.22
N ILE A 750 17.66 -23.64 -3.93
CA ILE A 750 17.90 -24.98 -3.35
C ILE A 750 19.24 -25.01 -2.62
N ASP A 751 20.30 -24.49 -3.25
CA ASP A 751 21.66 -24.51 -2.69
C ASP A 751 21.76 -23.65 -1.42
N GLN A 752 21.19 -22.43 -1.41
CA GLN A 752 21.20 -21.53 -0.26
C GLN A 752 20.39 -22.08 0.91
N LEU A 753 19.19 -22.63 0.64
CA LEU A 753 18.38 -23.22 1.69
C LEU A 753 19.02 -24.50 2.24
N THR A 754 19.62 -25.32 1.38
CA THR A 754 20.38 -26.52 1.81
C THR A 754 21.55 -26.12 2.72
N LEU A 755 22.30 -25.09 2.34
CA LEU A 755 23.38 -24.54 3.17
C LEU A 755 22.85 -24.09 4.54
N ALA A 756 21.75 -23.33 4.57
CA ALA A 756 21.14 -22.90 5.83
C ALA A 756 20.71 -24.11 6.66
N ARG A 757 19.96 -25.07 6.08
CA ARG A 757 19.50 -26.29 6.76
C ARG A 757 20.64 -27.12 7.37
N GLU A 758 21.78 -27.20 6.70
CA GLU A 758 22.92 -28.00 7.18
C GLU A 758 23.80 -27.29 8.20
N SER A 759 23.80 -25.95 8.23
CA SER A 759 24.78 -25.17 9.01
C SER A 759 24.20 -24.23 10.06
N ALA A 760 22.93 -23.87 9.96
CA ALA A 760 22.23 -22.99 10.90
C ALA A 760 21.69 -23.74 12.11
N HIS A 761 21.63 -23.07 13.26
CA HIS A 761 21.09 -23.61 14.51
C HIS A 761 19.74 -22.99 14.90
N TYR A 762 19.47 -21.78 14.42
CA TYR A 762 18.30 -20.98 14.78
C TYR A 762 17.29 -20.83 13.63
N LEU A 763 17.52 -21.52 12.50
CA LEU A 763 16.53 -21.63 11.43
C LEU A 763 15.26 -22.33 11.95
N ARG A 764 14.10 -21.68 11.80
CA ARG A 764 12.77 -22.20 12.19
C ARG A 764 11.86 -22.46 11.01
N GLY A 765 12.17 -21.90 9.85
CA GLY A 765 11.23 -21.91 8.75
C GLY A 765 11.74 -21.44 7.42
N ILE A 766 10.84 -21.52 6.45
CA ILE A 766 10.97 -20.89 5.14
C ILE A 766 9.80 -19.93 4.91
N GLY A 767 9.93 -18.96 4.00
CA GLY A 767 8.82 -18.07 3.69
C GLY A 767 8.89 -17.39 2.34
N MET A 768 7.73 -17.01 1.82
CA MET A 768 7.57 -16.18 0.63
C MET A 768 7.33 -14.73 1.08
N ILE A 769 8.16 -13.79 0.61
CA ILE A 769 8.11 -12.38 1.04
C ILE A 769 8.25 -11.39 -0.13
N SER A 770 7.93 -11.82 -1.35
CA SER A 770 7.86 -10.95 -2.52
C SER A 770 6.96 -9.73 -2.28
N GLU A 771 7.37 -8.54 -2.73
CA GLU A 771 6.55 -7.33 -2.58
C GLU A 771 5.22 -7.43 -3.34
N ALA A 772 5.19 -8.22 -4.41
CA ALA A 772 3.96 -8.66 -5.06
C ALA A 772 4.08 -10.16 -5.32
N SER A 773 2.96 -10.87 -5.31
CA SER A 773 2.88 -12.24 -5.80
C SER A 773 2.14 -12.28 -7.15
N LEU A 774 1.58 -13.42 -7.53
CA LEU A 774 0.89 -13.60 -8.82
C LEU A 774 1.84 -13.56 -10.03
N ASP A 775 3.10 -13.94 -9.82
CA ASP A 775 4.11 -14.17 -10.85
C ASP A 775 4.88 -15.49 -10.64
N ASN A 776 5.69 -15.91 -11.63
CA ASN A 776 6.66 -16.99 -11.52
C ASN A 776 6.25 -18.22 -10.66
N PRO A 777 5.09 -18.89 -10.92
CA PRO A 777 4.53 -19.94 -10.05
C PRO A 777 5.48 -21.08 -9.70
N ALA A 778 6.40 -21.41 -10.61
CA ALA A 778 7.41 -22.44 -10.39
C ALA A 778 8.30 -22.12 -9.18
N VAL A 779 8.62 -20.85 -8.96
CA VAL A 779 9.50 -20.40 -7.89
C VAL A 779 8.83 -20.63 -6.53
N TYR A 780 7.58 -20.17 -6.36
CA TYR A 780 6.85 -20.30 -5.09
C TYR A 780 6.40 -21.74 -4.79
N ASN A 781 6.01 -22.51 -5.82
CA ASN A 781 5.71 -23.94 -5.64
C ASN A 781 6.95 -24.71 -5.18
N MET A 782 8.12 -24.45 -5.81
CA MET A 782 9.37 -25.09 -5.42
C MET A 782 9.77 -24.70 -3.99
N LEU A 783 9.65 -23.42 -3.63
CA LEU A 783 9.92 -22.92 -2.29
C LEU A 783 9.21 -23.77 -1.23
N PHE A 784 7.90 -23.96 -1.35
CA PHE A 784 7.14 -24.72 -0.38
C PHE A 784 7.35 -26.23 -0.46
N ASP A 785 7.62 -26.79 -1.65
CA ASP A 785 7.99 -28.21 -1.78
C ASP A 785 9.32 -28.53 -1.08
N MET A 786 10.27 -27.58 -1.02
CA MET A 786 11.50 -27.73 -0.25
C MET A 786 11.26 -27.87 1.26
N ALA A 787 10.07 -27.53 1.80
CA ALA A 787 9.73 -27.79 3.20
C ALA A 787 9.64 -29.30 3.51
N TRP A 788 9.31 -30.11 2.51
CA TRP A 788 8.92 -31.52 2.67
C TRP A 788 9.94 -32.50 2.11
N GLU A 789 10.67 -32.09 1.07
CA GLU A 789 11.57 -32.97 0.31
C GLU A 789 12.92 -32.29 0.01
N SER A 790 13.82 -33.03 -0.61
CA SER A 790 15.10 -32.52 -1.12
C SER A 790 15.31 -33.05 -2.53
N PHE A 791 15.69 -32.17 -3.44
CA PHE A 791 15.79 -32.43 -4.87
C PHE A 791 16.76 -31.43 -5.51
N THR A 792 17.17 -31.71 -6.74
CA THR A 792 17.76 -30.70 -7.64
C THR A 792 16.67 -29.99 -8.45
N ALA A 793 16.98 -28.85 -9.05
CA ALA A 793 16.03 -28.14 -9.90
C ALA A 793 15.56 -29.00 -11.10
N GLU A 794 16.48 -29.74 -11.74
CA GLU A 794 16.15 -30.63 -12.86
C GLU A 794 15.20 -31.77 -12.45
N GLU A 795 15.44 -32.40 -11.29
CA GLU A 795 14.57 -33.46 -10.76
C GLU A 795 13.17 -32.96 -10.40
N TRP A 796 13.09 -31.77 -9.78
CA TRP A 796 11.81 -31.19 -9.40
C TRP A 796 10.99 -30.77 -10.63
N LEU A 797 11.64 -30.07 -11.58
CA LEU A 797 11.02 -29.60 -12.82
C LEU A 797 10.40 -30.74 -13.64
N GLU A 798 11.03 -31.92 -13.70
CA GLU A 798 10.49 -33.07 -14.45
C GLU A 798 9.06 -33.41 -14.00
N SER A 799 8.85 -33.45 -12.67
CA SER A 799 7.54 -33.73 -12.07
C SER A 799 6.59 -32.54 -12.13
N TYR A 800 7.09 -31.33 -11.86
CA TYR A 800 6.32 -30.09 -11.88
C TYR A 800 5.69 -29.83 -13.24
N VAL A 801 6.47 -29.90 -14.32
CA VAL A 801 5.98 -29.64 -15.69
C VAL A 801 4.89 -30.64 -16.09
N THR A 802 5.06 -31.91 -15.70
CA THR A 802 4.08 -32.95 -15.98
C THR A 802 2.76 -32.70 -15.25
N ALA A 803 2.79 -32.33 -13.97
CA ALA A 803 1.59 -32.01 -13.20
C ALA A 803 0.94 -30.70 -13.70
N ARG A 804 1.73 -29.64 -13.90
CA ARG A 804 1.29 -28.33 -14.39
C ARG A 804 0.59 -28.42 -15.75
N TYR A 805 1.05 -29.29 -16.64
CA TYR A 805 0.42 -29.47 -17.96
C TYR A 805 -0.56 -30.65 -18.01
N GLY A 806 -0.72 -31.38 -16.90
CA GLY A 806 -1.63 -32.51 -16.78
C GLY A 806 -1.16 -33.80 -17.45
N ARG A 807 -0.04 -33.74 -18.18
CA ARG A 807 0.58 -34.87 -18.89
C ARG A 807 2.02 -34.61 -19.23
N TYR A 808 2.75 -35.69 -19.50
CA TYR A 808 4.11 -35.64 -20.00
C TYR A 808 4.14 -35.20 -21.47
N SER A 809 5.05 -34.28 -21.80
CA SER A 809 5.41 -33.88 -23.16
C SER A 809 6.94 -33.76 -23.23
N GLU A 810 7.55 -34.42 -24.21
CA GLU A 810 9.01 -34.34 -24.41
C GLU A 810 9.42 -32.91 -24.81
N GLY A 811 8.63 -32.24 -25.64
CA GLY A 811 8.85 -30.84 -26.03
C GLY A 811 8.77 -29.90 -24.83
N ALA A 812 7.78 -30.06 -23.95
CA ALA A 812 7.66 -29.26 -22.74
C ALA A 812 8.85 -29.45 -21.79
N GLN A 813 9.32 -30.69 -21.59
CA GLN A 813 10.47 -30.97 -20.73
C GLN A 813 11.75 -30.31 -21.26
N GLU A 814 12.01 -30.41 -22.57
CA GLU A 814 13.15 -29.74 -23.20
C GLU A 814 13.01 -28.22 -23.18
N ALA A 815 11.79 -27.67 -23.34
CA ALA A 815 11.54 -26.24 -23.22
C ALA A 815 11.86 -25.73 -21.81
N TRP A 816 11.37 -26.41 -20.77
CA TRP A 816 11.64 -26.04 -19.39
C TRP A 816 13.10 -26.21 -18.98
N LYS A 817 13.81 -27.16 -19.56
CA LYS A 817 15.27 -27.23 -19.42
C LYS A 817 15.95 -25.97 -19.96
N ILE A 818 15.51 -25.47 -21.11
CA ILE A 818 16.02 -24.20 -21.65
C ILE A 818 15.67 -23.03 -20.73
N LEU A 819 14.45 -22.97 -20.19
CA LEU A 819 14.05 -21.92 -19.25
C LEU A 819 14.89 -21.96 -17.97
N ASN A 820 15.12 -23.16 -17.43
CA ASN A 820 16.00 -23.40 -16.29
C ASN A 820 17.42 -22.89 -16.56
N ASP A 821 17.98 -23.13 -17.75
CA ASP A 821 19.32 -22.70 -18.14
C ASP A 821 19.41 -21.22 -18.56
N THR A 822 18.29 -20.49 -18.60
CA THR A 822 18.20 -19.09 -19.04
C THR A 822 17.53 -18.19 -17.98
N VAL A 823 16.22 -17.95 -18.09
CA VAL A 823 15.44 -17.04 -17.23
C VAL A 823 15.47 -17.46 -15.75
N TYR A 824 15.55 -18.76 -15.46
CA TYR A 824 15.59 -19.31 -14.11
C TYR A 824 17.01 -19.65 -13.60
N SER A 825 18.04 -19.19 -14.32
CA SER A 825 19.46 -19.25 -13.93
C SER A 825 20.13 -17.88 -14.06
N LYS A 826 19.41 -16.79 -13.72
CA LYS A 826 19.97 -15.44 -13.79
C LYS A 826 21.21 -15.33 -12.89
N PRO A 827 22.24 -14.55 -13.26
CA PRO A 827 23.33 -14.26 -12.35
C PRO A 827 22.83 -13.36 -11.21
N GLY A 828 23.06 -13.72 -9.94
CA GLY A 828 22.59 -12.99 -8.74
C GLY A 828 23.02 -11.52 -8.54
N TRP A 829 23.54 -10.83 -9.56
CA TRP A 829 23.66 -9.36 -9.60
C TRP A 829 22.58 -8.69 -10.47
N TYR A 830 21.74 -9.47 -11.16
CA TYR A 830 20.57 -9.03 -11.90
C TYR A 830 19.33 -9.22 -11.02
N ARG A 831 18.75 -8.12 -10.49
CA ARG A 831 17.54 -8.21 -9.65
C ARG A 831 16.29 -8.53 -10.47
N THR A 832 16.13 -7.92 -11.65
CA THR A 832 15.01 -8.18 -12.57
C THR A 832 15.48 -8.16 -14.02
N SER A 833 14.79 -8.89 -14.90
CA SER A 833 15.01 -8.80 -16.36
C SER A 833 14.93 -7.34 -16.87
N PRO A 834 15.76 -6.90 -17.84
CA PRO A 834 15.70 -5.54 -18.36
C PRO A 834 14.34 -5.24 -19.02
N GLN A 835 13.70 -4.10 -18.67
CA GLN A 835 12.36 -3.71 -19.15
C GLN A 835 12.39 -2.34 -19.86
N VAL A 836 12.88 -2.27 -21.09
CA VAL A 836 13.07 -0.95 -21.76
C VAL A 836 11.76 -0.23 -22.08
N MET A 837 10.68 -0.96 -22.35
CA MET A 837 9.38 -0.37 -22.71
C MET A 837 8.81 0.51 -21.60
N THR A 838 9.12 0.18 -20.34
CA THR A 838 8.64 0.88 -19.15
C THR A 838 9.72 1.76 -18.50
N LEU A 839 10.89 1.94 -19.14
CA LEU A 839 11.85 2.96 -18.73
C LEU A 839 11.46 4.37 -19.21
N MET A 840 11.86 5.38 -18.43
CA MET A 840 11.79 6.78 -18.82
C MET A 840 12.70 7.02 -20.05
N PRO A 841 12.15 7.48 -21.19
CA PRO A 841 12.89 7.62 -22.45
C PRO A 841 14.20 8.42 -22.35
N GLU A 842 14.22 9.48 -21.54
CA GLU A 842 15.36 10.38 -21.38
C GLU A 842 16.54 9.73 -20.63
N THR A 843 16.26 8.81 -19.70
CA THR A 843 17.28 8.14 -18.89
C THR A 843 17.59 6.73 -19.38
N ALA A 844 16.82 6.22 -20.34
CA ALA A 844 17.01 4.91 -20.91
C ALA A 844 18.37 4.82 -21.63
N ALA A 845 19.23 3.94 -21.11
CA ALA A 845 20.51 3.58 -21.71
C ALA A 845 20.45 2.17 -22.28
N LYS A 846 21.43 1.82 -23.13
CA LYS A 846 21.56 0.46 -23.67
C LYS A 846 21.56 -0.57 -22.53
N GLN A 847 20.71 -1.59 -22.65
CA GLN A 847 20.56 -2.69 -21.68
C GLN A 847 21.13 -3.99 -22.25
N GLU A 848 21.45 -4.95 -21.40
CA GLU A 848 21.96 -6.27 -21.81
C GLU A 848 21.05 -7.39 -21.27
N VAL A 849 20.51 -8.22 -22.16
CA VAL A 849 19.80 -9.44 -21.75
C VAL A 849 20.87 -10.50 -21.41
N PRO A 850 20.87 -11.10 -20.21
CA PRO A 850 21.97 -11.95 -19.73
C PRO A 850 21.99 -13.36 -20.37
N TYR A 851 21.05 -13.67 -21.25
CA TYR A 851 20.91 -14.94 -21.96
C TYR A 851 20.47 -14.69 -23.42
N ASP A 852 20.56 -15.72 -24.25
CA ASP A 852 20.24 -15.64 -25.68
C ASP A 852 18.72 -15.78 -25.92
N ASN A 853 18.09 -14.74 -26.45
CA ASN A 853 16.65 -14.73 -26.74
C ASN A 853 16.25 -15.81 -27.76
N ALA A 854 17.16 -16.25 -28.63
CA ALA A 854 16.92 -17.35 -29.56
C ALA A 854 16.68 -18.69 -28.83
N GLN A 855 17.20 -18.87 -27.60
CA GLN A 855 16.87 -20.03 -26.78
C GLN A 855 15.41 -19.98 -26.30
N LEU A 856 14.91 -18.80 -25.90
CA LEU A 856 13.50 -18.65 -25.51
C LEU A 856 12.57 -18.87 -26.71
N GLN A 857 12.93 -18.36 -27.89
CA GLN A 857 12.21 -18.66 -29.13
C GLN A 857 12.18 -20.17 -29.43
N LYS A 858 13.29 -20.89 -29.21
CA LYS A 858 13.34 -22.35 -29.31
C LYS A 858 12.43 -23.03 -28.29
N ALA A 859 12.41 -22.58 -27.04
CA ALA A 859 11.51 -23.09 -26.01
C ALA A 859 10.03 -22.87 -26.39
N LEU A 860 9.69 -21.71 -26.95
CA LEU A 860 8.35 -21.43 -27.47
C LEU A 860 7.99 -22.39 -28.61
N CYS A 861 8.90 -22.64 -29.55
CA CYS A 861 8.67 -23.61 -30.63
C CYS A 861 8.41 -25.02 -30.08
N LEU A 862 9.19 -25.46 -29.09
CA LEU A 862 9.02 -26.77 -28.44
C LEU A 862 7.67 -26.90 -27.72
N LEU A 863 7.23 -25.86 -27.01
CA LEU A 863 5.90 -25.85 -26.39
C LEU A 863 4.78 -25.89 -27.43
N LEU A 864 4.97 -25.25 -28.60
CA LEU A 864 3.99 -25.26 -29.69
C LEU A 864 3.90 -26.61 -30.43
N GLU A 865 4.90 -27.50 -30.33
CA GLU A 865 4.86 -28.83 -30.96
C GLU A 865 3.69 -29.68 -30.45
N ASP A 866 3.34 -29.50 -29.17
CA ASP A 866 2.28 -30.22 -28.44
C ASP A 866 1.10 -29.30 -28.05
N PHE A 867 0.97 -28.12 -28.66
CA PHE A 867 -0.12 -27.17 -28.34
C PHE A 867 -1.51 -27.82 -28.40
N ASP A 868 -1.76 -28.61 -29.45
CA ASP A 868 -3.03 -29.30 -29.69
C ASP A 868 -3.43 -30.29 -28.58
N VAL A 869 -2.50 -30.68 -27.68
CA VAL A 869 -2.77 -31.57 -26.54
C VAL A 869 -2.57 -30.93 -25.17
N LEU A 870 -1.82 -29.82 -25.08
CA LEU A 870 -1.54 -29.12 -23.80
C LEU A 870 -2.44 -27.90 -23.57
N CYS A 871 -3.07 -27.34 -24.62
CA CYS A 871 -3.87 -26.10 -24.55
C CYS A 871 -5.05 -26.13 -23.56
N VAL A 872 -5.48 -27.33 -23.12
CA VAL A 872 -6.50 -27.49 -22.08
C VAL A 872 -6.01 -27.16 -20.68
N SER A 873 -4.70 -27.27 -20.40
CA SER A 873 -4.14 -26.82 -19.12
C SER A 873 -4.08 -25.29 -19.11
N GLU A 874 -4.64 -24.66 -18.07
CA GLU A 874 -4.48 -23.23 -17.87
C GLU A 874 -3.02 -22.87 -17.54
N GLY A 875 -2.36 -23.68 -16.69
CA GLY A 875 -0.94 -23.52 -16.40
C GLY A 875 -0.06 -23.51 -17.66
N TYR A 876 -0.36 -24.35 -18.65
CA TYR A 876 0.31 -24.32 -19.96
C TYR A 876 0.06 -23.02 -20.72
N ARG A 877 -1.20 -22.56 -20.78
CA ARG A 877 -1.55 -21.32 -21.47
C ARG A 877 -0.89 -20.12 -20.81
N TYR A 878 -0.89 -20.05 -19.49
CA TYR A 878 -0.19 -19.02 -18.73
C TYR A 878 1.30 -18.97 -19.08
N ASP A 879 2.00 -20.11 -18.97
CA ASP A 879 3.45 -20.16 -19.24
C ASP A 879 3.79 -19.85 -20.70
N LEU A 880 2.93 -20.25 -21.63
CA LEU A 880 3.09 -19.92 -23.05
C LEU A 880 3.04 -18.40 -23.27
N VAL A 881 2.06 -17.72 -22.64
CA VAL A 881 1.92 -16.27 -22.76
C VAL A 881 3.01 -15.52 -21.99
N GLU A 882 3.41 -16.00 -20.82
CA GLU A 882 4.55 -15.49 -20.05
C GLU A 882 5.86 -15.55 -20.87
N LEU A 883 6.11 -16.69 -21.53
CA LEU A 883 7.27 -16.85 -22.41
C LEU A 883 7.20 -15.91 -23.63
N MET A 884 6.02 -15.76 -24.24
CA MET A 884 5.81 -14.78 -25.31
C MET A 884 6.11 -13.36 -24.83
N ARG A 885 5.65 -12.99 -23.63
CA ARG A 885 5.90 -11.68 -23.00
C ARG A 885 7.39 -11.46 -22.87
N GLN A 886 8.13 -12.41 -22.31
CA GLN A 886 9.58 -12.28 -22.13
C GLN A 886 10.34 -12.20 -23.45
N ILE A 887 9.94 -12.97 -24.48
CA ILE A 887 10.55 -12.90 -25.83
C ILE A 887 10.37 -11.51 -26.45
N VAL A 888 9.17 -10.96 -26.39
CA VAL A 888 8.87 -9.61 -26.92
C VAL A 888 9.63 -8.54 -26.15
N ASN A 889 9.71 -8.66 -24.82
CA ASN A 889 10.50 -7.76 -24.00
C ASN A 889 11.98 -7.78 -24.40
N ASN A 890 12.61 -8.95 -24.49
CA ASN A 890 14.02 -9.06 -24.90
C ASN A 890 14.24 -8.47 -26.29
N TYR A 891 13.35 -8.74 -27.25
CA TYR A 891 13.43 -8.17 -28.58
C TYR A 891 13.30 -6.64 -28.58
N SER A 892 12.46 -6.08 -27.70
CA SER A 892 12.37 -4.62 -27.54
C SER A 892 13.70 -4.00 -27.09
N VAL A 893 14.45 -4.69 -26.22
CA VAL A 893 15.79 -4.28 -25.78
C VAL A 893 16.79 -4.30 -26.94
N GLU A 894 16.77 -5.36 -27.76
CA GLU A 894 17.63 -5.46 -28.95
C GLU A 894 17.37 -4.32 -29.94
N VAL A 895 16.09 -4.12 -30.32
CA VAL A 895 15.69 -3.06 -31.26
C VAL A 895 16.00 -1.67 -30.70
N PHE A 896 15.82 -1.45 -29.40
CA PHE A 896 16.18 -0.21 -28.73
C PHE A 896 17.68 0.07 -28.80
N ASN A 897 18.52 -0.92 -28.50
CA ASN A 897 19.98 -0.78 -28.57
C ASN A 897 20.47 -0.42 -29.99
N ASP A 898 19.88 -1.05 -31.01
CA ASP A 898 20.14 -0.75 -32.41
C ASP A 898 19.65 0.66 -32.78
N MET A 899 18.46 1.05 -32.31
CA MET A 899 17.90 2.39 -32.52
C MET A 899 18.80 3.47 -31.93
N LEU A 900 19.28 3.30 -30.70
CA LEU A 900 20.24 4.21 -30.08
C LEU A 900 21.54 4.29 -30.88
N THR A 901 22.05 3.16 -31.37
CA THR A 901 23.25 3.14 -32.23
C THR A 901 23.02 3.89 -33.54
N ALA A 902 21.84 3.77 -34.16
CA ALA A 902 21.48 4.52 -35.36
C ALA A 902 21.41 6.03 -35.10
N TYR A 903 20.90 6.44 -33.94
CA TYR A 903 20.90 7.84 -33.49
C TYR A 903 22.33 8.36 -33.27
N GLU A 904 23.17 7.63 -32.52
CA GLU A 904 24.57 7.96 -32.24
C GLU A 904 25.42 8.11 -33.51
N THR A 905 25.11 7.31 -34.53
CA THR A 905 25.82 7.31 -35.83
C THR A 905 25.21 8.23 -36.88
N LEU A 906 24.18 9.02 -36.50
CA LEU A 906 23.47 9.97 -37.37
C LEU A 906 22.82 9.34 -38.61
N SER A 907 22.35 8.10 -38.48
CA SER A 907 21.75 7.32 -39.56
C SER A 907 20.23 7.50 -39.62
N VAL A 908 19.77 8.62 -40.19
CA VAL A 908 18.33 9.00 -40.22
C VAL A 908 17.42 7.89 -40.74
N GLY A 909 17.77 7.27 -41.87
CA GLY A 909 16.95 6.23 -42.48
C GLY A 909 16.85 4.95 -41.63
N GLN A 910 17.94 4.57 -40.95
CA GLN A 910 17.93 3.42 -40.04
C GLN A 910 17.18 3.76 -38.75
N PHE A 911 17.39 4.94 -38.19
CA PHE A 911 16.68 5.40 -36.98
C PHE A 911 15.16 5.36 -37.18
N LYS A 912 14.65 5.92 -38.30
CA LYS A 912 13.20 5.88 -38.60
C LYS A 912 12.65 4.45 -38.67
N ASN A 913 13.37 3.55 -39.32
CA ASN A 913 12.96 2.15 -39.44
C ASN A 913 12.94 1.46 -38.06
N LEU A 914 13.99 1.64 -37.27
CA LEU A 914 14.14 1.04 -35.94
C LEU A 914 13.16 1.65 -34.93
N LYS A 915 12.86 2.95 -35.01
CA LYS A 915 11.80 3.60 -34.25
C LYS A 915 10.44 2.96 -34.53
N THR A 916 10.08 2.79 -35.80
CA THR A 916 8.81 2.11 -36.15
C THR A 916 8.77 0.69 -35.60
N ARG A 917 9.88 -0.06 -35.71
CA ARG A 917 10.00 -1.41 -35.16
C ARG A 917 9.87 -1.42 -33.63
N PHE A 918 10.56 -0.53 -32.94
CA PHE A 918 10.49 -0.40 -31.48
C PHE A 918 9.07 -0.09 -31.02
N LEU A 919 8.39 0.89 -31.62
CA LEU A 919 7.00 1.22 -31.30
C LEU A 919 6.03 0.06 -31.59
N SER A 920 6.30 -0.76 -32.61
CA SER A 920 5.49 -1.96 -32.87
C SER A 920 5.67 -3.07 -31.81
N THR A 921 6.76 -3.07 -31.04
CA THR A 921 6.92 -4.02 -29.93
C THR A 921 5.90 -3.81 -28.82
N PHE A 922 5.45 -2.56 -28.60
CA PHE A 922 4.35 -2.25 -27.69
C PHE A 922 3.03 -2.84 -28.18
N ASP A 923 2.74 -2.76 -29.48
CA ASP A 923 1.51 -3.32 -30.06
C ASP A 923 1.50 -4.86 -30.06
N LEU A 924 2.68 -5.47 -30.21
CA LEU A 924 2.84 -6.91 -30.09
C LEU A 924 2.71 -7.36 -28.63
N MET A 925 3.35 -6.65 -27.71
CA MET A 925 3.26 -6.91 -26.28
C MET A 925 1.82 -6.74 -25.78
N ASP A 926 1.12 -5.67 -26.15
CA ASP A 926 -0.28 -5.43 -25.78
C ASP A 926 -1.20 -6.58 -26.22
N ALA A 927 -0.98 -7.12 -27.42
CA ALA A 927 -1.72 -8.28 -27.91
C ALA A 927 -1.40 -9.57 -27.14
N VAL A 928 -0.15 -9.76 -26.70
CA VAL A 928 0.24 -10.88 -25.83
C VAL A 928 -0.44 -10.76 -24.47
N LEU A 929 -0.42 -9.57 -23.87
CA LEU A 929 -1.03 -9.31 -22.56
C LEU A 929 -2.55 -9.51 -22.59
N GLY A 930 -3.23 -9.17 -23.70
CA GLY A 930 -4.66 -9.37 -23.88
C GLY A 930 -5.13 -10.83 -23.93
N CYS A 931 -4.19 -11.79 -23.88
CA CYS A 931 -4.49 -13.22 -23.85
C CYS A 931 -4.77 -13.77 -22.44
N ARG A 932 -4.64 -12.96 -21.38
CA ARG A 932 -4.77 -13.39 -19.99
C ARG A 932 -5.42 -12.32 -19.11
N PRO A 933 -6.36 -12.68 -18.21
CA PRO A 933 -7.08 -11.70 -17.39
C PRO A 933 -6.17 -10.95 -16.40
N GLU A 934 -5.14 -11.62 -15.87
CA GLU A 934 -4.24 -11.07 -14.84
C GLU A 934 -3.37 -9.90 -15.35
N TRP A 935 -3.33 -9.69 -16.66
CA TRP A 935 -2.56 -8.62 -17.29
C TRP A 935 -3.43 -7.56 -17.96
N LEU A 936 -4.72 -7.49 -17.62
CA LEU A 936 -5.62 -6.46 -18.11
C LEU A 936 -5.67 -5.28 -17.14
N ALA A 937 -5.49 -4.06 -17.66
CA ALA A 937 -5.64 -2.86 -16.84
C ALA A 937 -7.08 -2.72 -16.33
N GLY A 938 -8.06 -3.18 -17.12
CA GLY A 938 -9.46 -3.17 -16.74
C GLY A 938 -9.76 -4.07 -15.57
N GLU A 939 -9.05 -5.18 -15.41
CA GLU A 939 -9.28 -6.09 -14.29
C GLU A 939 -8.73 -5.51 -12.97
N TRP A 940 -7.50 -4.99 -12.97
CA TRP A 940 -6.92 -4.31 -11.81
C TRP A 940 -7.76 -3.11 -11.34
N ILE A 941 -8.16 -2.25 -12.29
CA ILE A 941 -8.99 -1.07 -11.99
C ILE A 941 -10.41 -1.50 -11.62
N GLY A 942 -10.94 -2.52 -12.29
CA GLY A 942 -12.28 -3.05 -12.09
C GLY A 942 -12.48 -3.60 -10.69
N LYS A 943 -11.53 -4.37 -10.14
CA LYS A 943 -11.60 -4.84 -8.75
C LYS A 943 -11.72 -3.70 -7.73
N ALA A 944 -11.02 -2.59 -7.95
CA ALA A 944 -11.15 -1.41 -7.12
C ALA A 944 -12.54 -0.75 -7.24
N GLN A 945 -13.12 -0.76 -8.44
CA GLN A 945 -14.48 -0.24 -8.69
C GLN A 945 -15.56 -1.12 -8.07
N ASP A 946 -15.42 -2.44 -8.17
CA ASP A 946 -16.38 -3.43 -7.65
C ASP A 946 -16.62 -3.22 -6.14
N TRP A 947 -15.57 -2.91 -5.38
CA TRP A 947 -15.68 -2.54 -3.97
C TRP A 947 -16.53 -1.29 -3.74
N GLY A 948 -16.30 -0.23 -4.51
CA GLY A 948 -17.08 1.02 -4.41
C GLY A 948 -18.55 0.81 -4.78
N GLU A 949 -18.81 0.02 -5.81
CA GLU A 949 -20.16 -0.37 -6.25
C GLU A 949 -20.87 -1.23 -5.20
N ALA A 950 -20.19 -2.22 -4.61
CA ALA A 950 -20.73 -3.10 -3.58
C ALA A 950 -21.11 -2.32 -2.30
N ILE A 951 -20.30 -1.33 -1.91
CA ILE A 951 -20.59 -0.43 -0.78
C ILE A 951 -21.76 0.51 -1.12
N GLY A 952 -22.00 0.79 -2.40
CA GLY A 952 -23.02 1.72 -2.87
C GLY A 952 -22.64 3.18 -2.60
N ASN A 953 -21.37 3.53 -2.85
CA ASN A 953 -20.82 4.84 -2.56
C ASN A 953 -19.95 5.34 -3.73
N ASP A 954 -20.41 6.37 -4.43
CA ASP A 954 -19.73 6.89 -5.63
C ASP A 954 -18.35 7.48 -5.30
N PHE A 955 -18.19 8.08 -4.12
CA PHE A 955 -16.90 8.59 -3.68
C PHE A 955 -15.88 7.45 -3.50
N ALA A 956 -16.33 6.32 -2.94
CA ALA A 956 -15.49 5.14 -2.79
C ALA A 956 -15.07 4.56 -4.15
N ALA A 957 -16.01 4.41 -5.09
CA ALA A 957 -15.73 3.91 -6.43
C ALA A 957 -14.70 4.77 -7.18
N ASP A 958 -14.81 6.09 -7.06
CA ASP A 958 -13.88 7.03 -7.67
C ASP A 958 -12.50 7.01 -7.02
N MET A 959 -12.47 7.04 -5.68
CA MET A 959 -11.23 7.10 -4.91
C MET A 959 -10.43 5.80 -5.00
N PHE A 960 -11.08 4.62 -4.97
CA PHE A 960 -10.42 3.33 -5.10
C PHE A 960 -9.82 3.14 -6.48
N ALA A 961 -10.55 3.48 -7.56
CA ALA A 961 -10.01 3.43 -8.92
C ALA A 961 -8.81 4.38 -9.09
N GLU A 962 -8.88 5.59 -8.52
CA GLU A 962 -7.76 6.53 -8.52
C GLU A 962 -6.53 5.99 -7.76
N ASN A 963 -6.73 5.38 -6.59
CA ASN A 963 -5.68 4.72 -5.82
C ASN A 963 -5.01 3.61 -6.66
N ALA A 964 -5.80 2.73 -7.26
CA ALA A 964 -5.34 1.63 -8.10
C ALA A 964 -4.47 2.10 -9.27
N MET A 965 -4.88 3.16 -9.97
CA MET A 965 -4.16 3.70 -11.11
C MET A 965 -2.90 4.49 -10.69
N THR A 966 -2.98 5.21 -9.57
CA THR A 966 -1.87 6.04 -9.08
C THR A 966 -0.73 5.16 -8.57
N LEU A 967 -1.02 4.10 -7.82
CA LEU A 967 -0.03 3.15 -7.28
C LEU A 967 0.91 2.61 -8.38
N ILE A 968 0.35 2.23 -9.53
CA ILE A 968 1.09 1.62 -10.65
C ILE A 968 1.71 2.62 -11.65
N THR A 969 1.69 3.92 -11.33
CA THR A 969 2.27 5.00 -12.15
C THR A 969 3.11 5.97 -11.33
N SER A 970 2.55 7.10 -10.89
CA SER A 970 3.24 8.10 -10.06
C SER A 970 3.49 7.65 -8.63
N TRP A 971 2.94 6.50 -8.26
CA TRP A 971 2.91 5.90 -6.93
C TRP A 971 2.07 6.70 -5.93
N ALA A 972 2.36 7.98 -5.71
CA ALA A 972 1.53 8.91 -4.94
C ALA A 972 1.61 10.32 -5.56
N ASP A 973 1.87 11.37 -4.75
CA ASP A 973 2.02 12.75 -5.23
C ASP A 973 3.36 13.02 -5.94
N LEU A 974 3.54 14.24 -6.44
CA LEU A 974 4.71 14.63 -7.24
C LEU A 974 6.02 14.46 -6.46
N MET A 975 6.03 14.67 -5.15
CA MET A 975 7.25 14.51 -4.34
C MET A 975 7.65 13.04 -4.26
N THR A 976 6.67 12.14 -4.15
CA THR A 976 6.93 10.70 -4.18
C THR A 976 7.33 10.21 -5.56
N MET A 977 6.68 10.69 -6.61
CA MET A 977 7.10 10.39 -7.98
C MET A 977 8.56 10.81 -8.23
N ARG A 978 9.03 11.92 -7.65
CA ARG A 978 10.44 12.33 -7.77
C ARG A 978 11.41 11.46 -6.98
N ALA A 979 10.94 10.76 -5.95
CA ALA A 979 11.76 9.85 -5.13
C ALA A 979 11.81 8.43 -5.70
N ILE A 980 10.66 7.90 -6.13
CA ILE A 980 10.47 6.50 -6.56
C ILE A 980 9.67 6.41 -7.87
N THR A 981 10.16 7.08 -8.92
CA THR A 981 9.55 7.10 -10.26
C THR A 981 9.25 5.69 -10.78
N ASP A 982 8.01 5.44 -11.22
CA ASP A 982 7.57 4.19 -11.86
C ASP A 982 7.90 2.92 -11.03
N TYR A 983 7.96 3.02 -9.69
CA TYR A 983 8.42 1.92 -8.83
C TYR A 983 7.63 0.62 -9.02
N ALA A 984 6.30 0.74 -9.09
CA ALA A 984 5.36 -0.37 -9.24
C ALA A 984 4.79 -0.46 -10.66
N GLN A 985 5.65 -0.21 -11.66
CA GLN A 985 5.27 -0.23 -13.08
C GLN A 985 4.62 -1.57 -13.47
N ARG A 986 3.55 -1.51 -14.27
CA ARG A 986 2.86 -2.68 -14.83
C ARG A 986 2.85 -2.64 -16.35
N THR A 987 3.08 -3.78 -17.00
CA THR A 987 2.78 -3.93 -18.44
C THR A 987 1.38 -4.53 -18.58
N TYR A 988 0.35 -3.74 -18.34
CA TYR A 988 -1.03 -4.16 -18.55
C TYR A 988 -1.55 -3.79 -19.94
N GLN A 989 -2.40 -4.64 -20.49
CA GLN A 989 -3.09 -4.41 -21.76
C GLN A 989 -3.89 -3.08 -21.69
N GLY A 990 -3.82 -2.30 -22.76
CA GLY A 990 -4.40 -0.96 -22.87
C GLY A 990 -3.51 0.12 -22.23
N MET A 991 -3.16 -0.04 -20.94
CA MET A 991 -2.25 0.87 -20.24
C MET A 991 -0.88 0.95 -20.94
N LEU A 992 -0.38 -0.17 -21.47
CA LEU A 992 0.89 -0.22 -22.20
C LEU A 992 0.93 0.78 -23.35
N ILE A 993 -0.19 0.96 -24.03
CA ILE A 993 -0.34 1.86 -25.17
C ILE A 993 -0.55 3.30 -24.69
N ASP A 994 -1.49 3.52 -23.78
CA ASP A 994 -1.90 4.87 -23.39
C ASP A 994 -0.87 5.59 -22.51
N VAL A 995 -0.07 4.85 -21.75
CA VAL A 995 0.94 5.40 -20.85
C VAL A 995 2.32 5.27 -21.47
N TYR A 996 2.82 4.04 -21.62
CA TYR A 996 4.23 3.82 -21.96
C TYR A 996 4.53 4.08 -23.44
N LYS A 997 3.74 3.53 -24.37
CA LYS A 997 3.97 3.78 -25.80
C LYS A 997 3.84 5.27 -26.13
N SER A 998 2.81 5.92 -25.59
CA SER A 998 2.53 7.33 -25.82
C SER A 998 3.69 8.24 -25.38
N ARG A 999 4.33 7.99 -24.23
CA ARG A 999 5.53 8.76 -23.84
C ARG A 999 6.74 8.51 -24.73
N TRP A 1000 6.95 7.26 -25.16
CA TRP A 1000 8.04 6.92 -26.06
C TRP A 1000 7.87 7.58 -27.43
N GLU A 1001 6.65 7.62 -27.96
CA GLU A 1001 6.35 8.29 -29.23
C GLU A 1001 6.76 9.76 -29.20
N VAL A 1002 6.37 10.50 -28.15
CA VAL A 1002 6.72 11.91 -27.98
C VAL A 1002 8.23 12.13 -27.97
N TYR A 1003 8.98 11.32 -27.23
CA TYR A 1003 10.44 11.45 -27.15
C TYR A 1003 11.13 11.08 -28.47
N LEU A 1004 10.73 9.97 -29.09
CA LEU A 1004 11.33 9.48 -30.33
C LEU A 1004 11.01 10.37 -31.54
N ASP A 1005 9.86 11.07 -31.56
CA ASP A 1005 9.55 12.13 -32.51
C ASP A 1005 10.55 13.30 -32.41
N LYS A 1006 10.92 13.69 -31.18
CA LYS A 1006 11.91 14.75 -30.95
C LYS A 1006 13.31 14.32 -31.40
N LEU A 1007 13.73 13.08 -31.12
CA LEU A 1007 14.99 12.54 -31.61
C LEU A 1007 15.04 12.50 -33.15
N GLU A 1008 13.94 12.09 -33.79
CA GLU A 1008 13.82 12.10 -35.24
C GLU A 1008 13.98 13.51 -35.81
N ASN A 1009 13.26 14.49 -35.26
CA ASN A 1009 13.33 15.88 -35.70
C ASN A 1009 14.73 16.47 -35.48
N ASN A 1010 15.40 16.12 -34.38
CA ASN A 1010 16.79 16.50 -34.14
C ASN A 1010 17.73 15.96 -35.22
N LEU A 1011 17.61 14.67 -35.58
CA LEU A 1011 18.41 14.07 -36.66
C LEU A 1011 18.17 14.73 -38.01
N GLU A 1012 16.93 15.14 -38.31
CA GLU A 1012 16.57 15.74 -39.59
C GLU A 1012 16.96 17.22 -39.72
N THR A 1013 16.81 17.98 -38.64
CA THR A 1013 16.86 19.45 -38.68
C THR A 1013 17.97 20.06 -37.82
N GLY A 1014 18.54 19.29 -36.90
CA GLY A 1014 19.46 19.78 -35.87
C GLY A 1014 18.77 20.55 -34.73
N ALA A 1015 17.44 20.46 -34.61
CA ALA A 1015 16.69 21.06 -33.49
C ALA A 1015 17.08 20.43 -32.15
N ASP A 1016 17.14 21.22 -31.08
CA ASP A 1016 17.46 20.71 -29.74
C ASP A 1016 16.42 19.69 -29.25
N VAL A 1017 16.88 18.64 -28.57
CA VAL A 1017 16.03 17.64 -27.93
C VAL A 1017 15.77 18.11 -26.50
N VAL A 1018 14.54 18.56 -26.22
CA VAL A 1018 14.08 18.87 -24.87
C VAL A 1018 13.17 17.72 -24.41
N GLY A 1019 13.67 16.90 -23.49
CA GLY A 1019 12.91 15.82 -22.86
C GLY A 1019 11.78 16.32 -21.96
N LEU A 1020 10.91 15.41 -21.55
CA LEU A 1020 9.93 15.65 -20.50
C LEU A 1020 10.65 15.63 -19.14
N SER A 1021 10.28 16.54 -18.26
CA SER A 1021 10.70 16.53 -16.86
C SER A 1021 9.83 15.54 -16.05
N THR A 1022 10.28 15.15 -14.85
CA THR A 1022 9.45 14.34 -13.92
C THR A 1022 8.07 14.96 -13.70
N ASP A 1023 7.98 16.29 -13.62
CA ASP A 1023 6.72 17.01 -13.45
C ASP A 1023 5.81 16.87 -14.68
N ASP A 1024 6.38 16.92 -15.90
CA ASP A 1024 5.61 16.68 -17.13
C ASP A 1024 5.04 15.25 -17.16
N TYR A 1025 5.81 14.27 -16.68
CA TYR A 1025 5.35 12.89 -16.57
C TYR A 1025 4.27 12.72 -15.52
N TYR A 1026 4.41 13.36 -14.35
CA TYR A 1026 3.36 13.40 -13.35
C TYR A 1026 2.06 13.94 -13.94
N HIS A 1027 2.13 15.05 -14.68
CA HIS A 1027 0.97 15.62 -15.36
C HIS A 1027 0.34 14.66 -16.38
N LEU A 1028 1.15 13.91 -17.14
CA LEU A 1028 0.66 12.89 -18.07
C LEU A 1028 -0.05 11.75 -17.32
N TYR A 1029 0.51 11.25 -16.23
CA TYR A 1029 -0.10 10.20 -15.42
C TYR A 1029 -1.40 10.67 -14.78
N ARG A 1030 -1.43 11.89 -14.22
CA ARG A 1030 -2.66 12.47 -13.67
C ARG A 1030 -3.74 12.66 -14.75
N GLN A 1031 -3.38 13.03 -15.98
CA GLN A 1031 -4.33 13.06 -17.09
C GLN A 1031 -4.89 11.69 -17.44
N TRP A 1032 -4.05 10.65 -17.40
CA TRP A 1032 -4.49 9.27 -17.63
C TRP A 1032 -5.46 8.81 -16.53
N VAL A 1033 -5.11 9.02 -15.25
CA VAL A 1033 -5.97 8.73 -14.08
C VAL A 1033 -7.32 9.44 -14.20
N MET A 1034 -7.34 10.70 -14.61
CA MET A 1034 -8.57 11.50 -14.73
C MET A 1034 -9.37 11.26 -16.02
N SER A 1035 -8.83 10.50 -16.97
CA SER A 1035 -9.41 10.38 -18.32
C SER A 1035 -10.80 9.73 -18.36
N GLY A 1036 -11.12 8.89 -17.36
CA GLY A 1036 -12.32 8.07 -17.36
C GLY A 1036 -12.33 7.01 -18.46
N LYS A 1037 -11.15 6.65 -18.99
CA LYS A 1037 -11.02 5.62 -20.01
C LYS A 1037 -11.29 4.24 -19.40
N GLU A 1038 -12.25 3.53 -19.96
CA GLU A 1038 -12.53 2.14 -19.62
C GLU A 1038 -11.61 1.19 -20.38
N TYR A 1039 -11.21 0.12 -19.70
CA TYR A 1039 -10.38 -0.96 -20.24
C TYR A 1039 -11.16 -2.27 -20.17
N THR A 1040 -10.84 -3.22 -21.07
CA THR A 1040 -11.49 -4.53 -21.05
C THR A 1040 -11.12 -5.30 -19.78
N ARG A 1041 -12.09 -6.02 -19.20
CA ARG A 1041 -11.90 -7.02 -18.15
C ARG A 1041 -11.88 -8.45 -18.71
N GLU A 1042 -12.21 -8.60 -19.98
CA GLU A 1042 -12.30 -9.88 -20.67
C GLU A 1042 -11.06 -10.09 -21.53
N ALA A 1043 -10.34 -11.19 -21.30
CA ALA A 1043 -9.21 -11.61 -22.12
C ALA A 1043 -9.67 -12.49 -23.29
N ASP A 1044 -8.93 -12.48 -24.41
CA ASP A 1044 -9.15 -13.44 -25.51
C ASP A 1044 -8.29 -14.69 -25.28
N GLU A 1045 -8.81 -15.60 -24.47
CA GLU A 1045 -8.15 -16.85 -24.11
C GLU A 1045 -8.35 -18.00 -25.13
N GLY A 1046 -8.96 -17.70 -26.28
CA GLY A 1046 -9.32 -18.70 -27.27
C GLY A 1046 -8.10 -19.45 -27.81
N TYR A 1047 -8.20 -20.76 -28.01
CA TYR A 1047 -7.03 -21.58 -28.35
C TYR A 1047 -6.46 -21.22 -29.74
N GLU A 1048 -7.33 -20.89 -30.69
CA GLU A 1048 -6.89 -20.37 -31.99
C GLU A 1048 -6.27 -18.98 -31.89
N HIS A 1049 -6.79 -18.12 -31.01
CA HIS A 1049 -6.23 -16.79 -30.77
C HIS A 1049 -4.80 -16.88 -30.23
N LEU A 1050 -4.60 -17.64 -29.15
CA LEU A 1050 -3.29 -17.89 -28.53
C LEU A 1050 -2.28 -18.42 -29.55
N TRP A 1051 -2.66 -19.39 -30.38
CA TRP A 1051 -1.82 -19.91 -31.45
C TRP A 1051 -1.38 -18.81 -32.43
N ASN A 1052 -2.34 -17.97 -32.85
CA ASN A 1052 -2.06 -16.90 -33.82
C ASN A 1052 -1.13 -15.82 -33.23
N ILE A 1053 -1.29 -15.48 -31.95
CA ILE A 1053 -0.39 -14.56 -31.26
C ILE A 1053 1.03 -15.16 -31.15
N ALA A 1054 1.16 -16.45 -30.83
CA ALA A 1054 2.46 -17.12 -30.77
C ALA A 1054 3.19 -17.12 -32.13
N GLU A 1055 2.49 -17.41 -33.23
CA GLU A 1055 3.04 -17.33 -34.58
C GLU A 1055 3.45 -15.89 -34.94
N ARG A 1056 2.67 -14.90 -34.50
CA ARG A 1056 2.98 -13.48 -34.69
C ARG A 1056 4.25 -13.10 -33.93
N VAL A 1057 4.41 -13.52 -32.67
CA VAL A 1057 5.63 -13.30 -31.87
C VAL A 1057 6.86 -13.89 -32.56
N LEU A 1058 6.81 -15.15 -32.99
CA LEU A 1058 7.94 -15.79 -33.69
C LEU A 1058 8.29 -15.08 -35.01
N THR A 1059 7.28 -14.60 -35.75
CA THR A 1059 7.49 -13.94 -37.05
C THR A 1059 8.04 -12.52 -36.89
N GLU A 1060 7.52 -11.74 -35.95
CA GLU A 1060 7.89 -10.32 -35.77
C GLU A 1060 9.21 -10.13 -34.98
N THR A 1061 9.63 -11.14 -34.22
CA THR A 1061 10.91 -11.15 -33.47
C THR A 1061 12.06 -11.85 -34.23
N GLU A 1062 11.92 -12.05 -35.55
CA GLU A 1062 12.94 -12.58 -36.47
C GLU A 1062 13.47 -14.01 -36.15
N SER A 1063 12.64 -14.90 -35.59
CA SER A 1063 12.98 -16.32 -35.33
C SER A 1063 12.91 -17.19 -36.60
N GLU A 1064 13.60 -18.34 -36.61
CA GLU A 1064 13.24 -19.45 -37.52
C GLU A 1064 11.77 -19.83 -37.27
N THR A 1065 11.00 -20.04 -38.35
CA THR A 1065 9.60 -20.47 -38.22
C THR A 1065 9.55 -21.86 -37.61
N ALA A 1066 8.68 -22.04 -36.61
CA ALA A 1066 8.51 -23.31 -35.91
C ALA A 1066 8.31 -24.47 -36.89
N ALA A 1067 8.87 -25.63 -36.56
CA ALA A 1067 8.44 -26.87 -37.19
C ALA A 1067 6.93 -26.99 -36.98
N ARG A 1068 6.18 -27.25 -38.06
CA ARG A 1068 4.72 -27.37 -37.99
C ARG A 1068 4.38 -28.45 -36.95
N ALA A 1069 3.63 -28.06 -35.91
CA ALA A 1069 3.22 -28.95 -34.83
C ALA A 1069 2.82 -30.33 -35.38
N ASN A 1070 3.23 -31.38 -34.67
CA ASN A 1070 2.69 -32.69 -34.95
C ASN A 1070 1.19 -32.59 -34.65
N SER A 1071 0.34 -32.73 -35.67
CA SER A 1071 -1.08 -32.96 -35.41
C SER A 1071 -1.18 -34.35 -34.76
N HIS A 1072 -1.00 -34.40 -33.44
CA HIS A 1072 -1.51 -35.50 -32.65
C HIS A 1072 -2.98 -35.57 -33.03
N GLY A 1073 -3.40 -36.69 -33.62
CA GLY A 1073 -4.76 -36.83 -34.15
C GLY A 1073 -5.82 -36.62 -33.07
N ASN A 1074 -7.04 -37.12 -33.30
CA ASN A 1074 -8.18 -36.96 -32.38
C ASN A 1074 -8.02 -37.52 -30.94
N VAL A 1075 -6.81 -37.76 -30.41
CA VAL A 1075 -6.52 -38.38 -29.11
C VAL A 1075 -7.06 -37.57 -27.94
N LEU A 1076 -6.69 -36.30 -27.78
CA LEU A 1076 -7.23 -35.48 -26.68
C LEU A 1076 -8.74 -35.31 -26.83
N LEU A 1077 -9.25 -35.12 -28.06
CA LEU A 1077 -10.67 -35.03 -28.32
C LEU A 1077 -11.42 -36.31 -27.89
N GLU A 1078 -10.88 -37.50 -28.20
CA GLU A 1078 -11.45 -38.78 -27.76
C GLU A 1078 -11.38 -38.95 -26.23
N GLU A 1079 -10.31 -38.49 -25.59
CA GLU A 1079 -10.18 -38.49 -24.12
C GLU A 1079 -11.21 -37.57 -23.45
N LEU A 1080 -11.40 -36.35 -23.97
CA LEU A 1080 -12.40 -35.41 -23.48
C LEU A 1080 -13.82 -35.95 -23.70
N ILE A 1081 -14.10 -36.61 -24.83
CA ILE A 1081 -15.39 -37.28 -25.06
C ILE A 1081 -15.61 -38.35 -23.99
N ALA A 1082 -14.61 -39.20 -23.73
CA ALA A 1082 -14.73 -40.24 -22.71
C ALA A 1082 -14.94 -39.65 -21.30
N ARG A 1083 -14.30 -38.52 -20.98
CA ARG A 1083 -14.50 -37.80 -19.71
C ARG A 1083 -15.91 -37.23 -19.60
N ALA A 1084 -16.38 -36.53 -20.63
CA ALA A 1084 -17.74 -35.98 -20.66
C ALA A 1084 -18.82 -37.06 -20.52
N GLU A 1085 -18.58 -38.26 -21.04
CA GLU A 1085 -19.48 -39.41 -20.89
C GLU A 1085 -19.50 -40.01 -19.47
N LEU A 1086 -18.44 -39.79 -18.70
CA LEU A 1086 -18.32 -40.22 -17.30
C LEU A 1086 -18.77 -39.14 -16.31
N ALA A 1087 -19.02 -37.91 -16.78
CA ALA A 1087 -19.45 -36.80 -15.94
C ALA A 1087 -20.74 -37.13 -15.19
N ASP A 1088 -20.80 -36.81 -13.89
CA ASP A 1088 -22.01 -36.99 -13.11
C ASP A 1088 -23.03 -35.91 -13.50
N ARG A 1089 -24.00 -36.32 -14.32
CA ARG A 1089 -25.00 -35.43 -14.89
C ARG A 1089 -25.90 -34.78 -13.85
N THR A 1090 -25.89 -35.22 -12.59
CA THR A 1090 -26.65 -34.58 -11.51
C THR A 1090 -26.01 -33.27 -11.02
N LEU A 1091 -24.75 -33.03 -11.36
CA LEU A 1091 -23.99 -31.84 -10.96
C LEU A 1091 -24.08 -30.67 -11.95
N TYR A 1092 -24.82 -30.84 -13.04
CA TYR A 1092 -24.99 -29.83 -14.08
C TYR A 1092 -26.44 -29.33 -14.09
N SER A 1093 -26.62 -28.03 -14.27
CA SER A 1093 -27.92 -27.44 -14.61
C SER A 1093 -28.44 -27.98 -15.95
N GLU A 1094 -29.75 -27.85 -16.21
CA GLU A 1094 -30.33 -28.26 -17.49
C GLU A 1094 -29.66 -27.58 -18.70
N GLU A 1095 -29.24 -26.31 -18.55
CA GLU A 1095 -28.54 -25.58 -19.59
C GLU A 1095 -27.11 -26.08 -19.80
N GLN A 1096 -26.35 -26.31 -18.72
CA GLN A 1096 -24.99 -26.86 -18.84
C GLN A 1096 -25.01 -28.28 -19.41
N LEU A 1097 -25.98 -29.13 -19.02
CA LEU A 1097 -26.18 -30.44 -19.63
C LEU A 1097 -26.46 -30.35 -21.13
N ALA A 1098 -27.27 -29.37 -21.55
CA ALA A 1098 -27.54 -29.15 -22.96
C ALA A 1098 -26.28 -28.70 -23.73
N ARG A 1099 -25.46 -27.83 -23.12
CA ARG A 1099 -24.15 -27.41 -23.66
C ARG A 1099 -23.19 -28.60 -23.76
N LEU A 1100 -23.06 -29.40 -22.69
CA LEU A 1100 -22.23 -30.61 -22.65
C LEU A 1100 -22.66 -31.63 -23.71
N ASP A 1101 -23.96 -31.94 -23.82
CA ASP A 1101 -24.47 -32.88 -24.81
C ASP A 1101 -24.25 -32.37 -26.24
N ALA A 1102 -24.43 -31.07 -26.48
CA ALA A 1102 -24.17 -30.46 -27.77
C ALA A 1102 -22.68 -30.54 -28.15
N ALA A 1103 -21.79 -30.21 -27.21
CA ALA A 1103 -20.35 -30.29 -27.39
C ALA A 1103 -19.88 -31.73 -27.63
N VAL A 1104 -20.40 -32.71 -26.87
CA VAL A 1104 -20.13 -34.14 -27.08
C VAL A 1104 -20.62 -34.61 -28.46
N ALA A 1105 -21.82 -34.20 -28.87
CA ALA A 1105 -22.37 -34.55 -30.18
C ALA A 1105 -21.52 -33.99 -31.32
N GLN A 1106 -21.10 -32.72 -31.20
CA GLN A 1106 -20.21 -32.07 -32.16
C GLN A 1106 -18.86 -32.77 -32.22
N ALA A 1107 -18.23 -33.02 -31.07
CA ALA A 1107 -16.94 -33.70 -30.96
C ALA A 1107 -17.00 -35.11 -31.57
N ARG A 1108 -18.07 -35.88 -31.32
CA ARG A 1108 -18.28 -37.20 -31.94
C ARG A 1108 -18.47 -37.14 -33.45
N GLU A 1109 -19.09 -36.07 -33.97
CA GLU A 1109 -19.22 -35.90 -35.42
C GLU A 1109 -17.86 -35.65 -36.07
N LEU A 1110 -16.94 -34.99 -35.36
CA LEU A 1110 -15.60 -34.66 -35.82
C LEU A 1110 -14.60 -35.80 -35.57
N ALA A 1111 -14.84 -36.64 -34.56
CA ALA A 1111 -14.01 -37.77 -34.21
C ALA A 1111 -13.82 -38.75 -35.41
N GLY A 1112 -12.57 -39.09 -35.68
CA GLY A 1112 -12.20 -39.95 -36.81
C GLY A 1112 -12.17 -39.28 -38.19
N LYS A 1113 -12.51 -37.98 -38.29
CA LYS A 1113 -12.30 -37.18 -39.51
C LYS A 1113 -10.89 -36.55 -39.50
N THR A 1114 -10.43 -36.12 -40.68
CA THR A 1114 -9.26 -35.24 -40.81
C THR A 1114 -9.74 -33.80 -40.65
N LEU A 1115 -9.29 -33.13 -39.60
CA LEU A 1115 -9.67 -31.76 -39.26
C LEU A 1115 -8.56 -30.78 -39.64
N THR A 1116 -8.93 -29.54 -39.96
CA THR A 1116 -8.00 -28.41 -39.84
C THR A 1116 -7.71 -28.11 -38.37
N ARG A 1117 -6.61 -27.42 -38.07
CA ARG A 1117 -6.28 -27.04 -36.69
C ARG A 1117 -7.41 -26.21 -36.07
N SER A 1118 -7.92 -25.20 -36.77
CA SER A 1118 -9.01 -24.36 -36.29
C SER A 1118 -10.27 -25.18 -35.96
N GLU A 1119 -10.65 -26.15 -36.82
CA GLU A 1119 -11.77 -27.05 -36.55
C GLU A 1119 -11.52 -27.95 -35.33
N TYR A 1120 -10.28 -28.43 -35.15
CA TYR A 1120 -9.89 -29.24 -34.01
C TYR A 1120 -9.90 -28.44 -32.70
N LEU A 1121 -9.22 -27.29 -32.66
CA LEU A 1121 -9.13 -26.44 -31.47
C LEU A 1121 -10.50 -25.96 -31.03
N ALA A 1122 -11.36 -25.52 -31.96
CA ALA A 1122 -12.74 -25.12 -31.63
C ALA A 1122 -13.56 -26.26 -31.02
N ALA A 1123 -13.33 -27.51 -31.47
CA ALA A 1123 -14.01 -28.68 -30.90
C ALA A 1123 -13.49 -29.04 -29.50
N VAL A 1124 -12.17 -28.96 -29.29
CA VAL A 1124 -11.52 -29.19 -27.99
C VAL A 1124 -11.95 -28.12 -26.99
N GLU A 1125 -11.91 -26.85 -27.36
CA GLU A 1125 -12.30 -25.71 -26.53
C GLU A 1125 -13.76 -25.79 -26.09
N SER A 1126 -14.67 -26.02 -27.05
CA SER A 1126 -16.11 -26.19 -26.78
C SER A 1126 -16.39 -27.35 -25.81
N LEU A 1127 -15.73 -28.49 -26.01
CA LEU A 1127 -15.92 -29.66 -25.15
C LEU A 1127 -15.26 -29.49 -23.78
N HIS A 1128 -14.06 -28.93 -23.73
CA HIS A 1128 -13.34 -28.68 -22.48
C HIS A 1128 -14.10 -27.68 -21.60
N GLY A 1129 -14.51 -26.53 -22.14
CA GLY A 1129 -15.31 -25.55 -21.40
C GLY A 1129 -16.64 -26.11 -20.91
N ALA A 1130 -17.28 -27.01 -21.66
CA ALA A 1130 -18.49 -27.68 -21.21
C ALA A 1130 -18.26 -28.68 -20.07
N ILE A 1131 -17.08 -29.31 -20.00
CA ILE A 1131 -16.70 -30.21 -18.90
C ILE A 1131 -16.40 -29.39 -17.64
N THR A 1132 -15.60 -28.32 -17.75
CA THR A 1132 -15.12 -27.54 -16.60
C THR A 1132 -16.14 -26.56 -16.03
N ALA A 1133 -17.19 -26.21 -16.78
CA ALA A 1133 -18.31 -25.41 -16.26
C ALA A 1133 -19.03 -26.05 -15.04
N GLU A 1134 -18.77 -27.33 -14.73
CA GLU A 1134 -19.17 -27.99 -13.47
C GLU A 1134 -18.56 -27.32 -12.23
N ILE A 1135 -17.31 -26.83 -12.32
CA ILE A 1135 -16.53 -26.29 -11.20
C ILE A 1135 -17.00 -24.85 -10.88
N ALA A 1136 -17.29 -24.05 -11.91
CA ALA A 1136 -17.58 -22.62 -11.81
C ALA A 1136 -18.88 -22.23 -11.07
N ASN A 1137 -19.84 -23.15 -10.90
CA ASN A 1137 -21.07 -22.89 -10.12
C ASN A 1137 -21.03 -23.50 -8.70
N SER A 1138 -20.05 -24.36 -8.40
CA SER A 1138 -19.85 -24.87 -7.05
C SER A 1138 -19.28 -23.79 -6.10
N SER A 1139 -18.67 -22.73 -6.65
CA SER A 1139 -18.31 -21.50 -5.93
C SER A 1139 -19.52 -20.58 -5.72
N GLU A 1140 -20.42 -20.40 -6.70
CA GLU A 1140 -21.63 -19.55 -6.55
C GLU A 1140 -22.63 -20.07 -5.50
N GLU A 1141 -22.78 -21.40 -5.34
CA GLU A 1141 -23.63 -21.99 -4.29
C GLU A 1141 -22.89 -22.23 -2.97
N ALA A 1142 -21.57 -22.14 -2.95
CA ALA A 1142 -20.77 -22.12 -1.74
C ALA A 1142 -20.72 -20.70 -1.16
N THR A 1143 -21.88 -20.13 -0.84
CA THR A 1143 -21.95 -19.08 0.17
C THR A 1143 -21.09 -19.51 1.36
N VAL A 1144 -20.21 -18.63 1.83
CA VAL A 1144 -19.63 -18.71 3.19
C VAL A 1144 -20.80 -19.07 4.09
N VAL A 1145 -20.87 -20.31 4.57
CA VAL A 1145 -21.96 -20.72 5.46
C VAL A 1145 -21.63 -20.06 6.80
N PRO A 1146 -22.30 -18.96 7.18
CA PRO A 1146 -22.15 -18.47 8.54
C PRO A 1146 -22.77 -19.55 9.43
N PRO A 1147 -22.13 -19.99 10.53
CA PRO A 1147 -22.70 -21.03 11.38
C PRO A 1147 -24.02 -20.60 12.06
N GLY A 1148 -25.14 -20.77 11.34
CA GLY A 1148 -26.49 -20.94 11.87
C GLY A 1148 -27.51 -19.86 11.48
N GLN A 1149 -28.22 -20.04 10.37
CA GLN A 1149 -29.57 -19.49 10.19
C GLN A 1149 -30.61 -20.62 10.24
N ASP A 1150 -31.23 -20.79 11.40
CA ASP A 1150 -32.50 -21.52 11.55
C ASP A 1150 -33.65 -20.50 11.72
N ASP A 1151 -34.78 -20.77 11.04
CA ASP A 1151 -36.04 -19.99 10.97
C ASP A 1151 -36.53 -19.30 12.28
N PRO A 1152 -37.23 -18.14 12.19
CA PRO A 1152 -37.63 -17.35 13.35
C PRO A 1152 -39.04 -17.71 13.88
N ALA A 1153 -39.18 -17.90 15.20
CA ALA A 1153 -40.40 -17.59 15.98
C ALA A 1153 -40.25 -17.92 17.49
N PRO A 1154 -41.05 -17.33 18.41
CA PRO A 1154 -41.61 -15.98 18.48
C PRO A 1154 -41.40 -15.31 19.87
N SER A 1155 -41.67 -14.01 19.89
CA SER A 1155 -41.66 -13.02 20.98
C SER A 1155 -42.13 -13.42 22.42
N ALA A 1156 -41.49 -12.73 23.39
CA ALA A 1156 -42.00 -12.14 24.68
C ALA A 1156 -41.75 -12.91 26.01
N PRO A 1157 -41.78 -12.26 27.21
CA PRO A 1157 -41.57 -10.84 27.57
C PRO A 1157 -40.72 -10.56 28.86
N SER A 1158 -40.30 -9.29 29.00
CA SER A 1158 -40.20 -8.46 30.22
C SER A 1158 -39.65 -9.05 31.54
N GLY A 1159 -38.54 -8.48 32.03
CA GLY A 1159 -38.05 -8.65 33.40
C GLY A 1159 -37.35 -7.40 33.91
N ASN A 1160 -38.13 -6.54 34.58
CA ASN A 1160 -37.73 -5.31 35.26
C ASN A 1160 -37.02 -5.63 36.60
N ASN A 1161 -35.90 -4.96 36.90
CA ASN A 1161 -35.30 -4.67 38.24
C ASN A 1161 -33.94 -3.98 37.96
N GLY A 1162 -33.55 -2.78 38.43
CA GLY A 1162 -34.00 -1.96 39.53
C GLY A 1162 -32.85 -1.76 40.54
N LEU A 1163 -32.40 -0.50 40.69
CA LEU A 1163 -31.60 0.10 41.79
C LEU A 1163 -30.07 -0.19 41.85
N VAL A 1164 -29.16 0.68 42.35
CA VAL A 1164 -29.07 2.13 42.67
C VAL A 1164 -27.69 2.43 43.31
N ILE A 1165 -27.05 3.53 42.91
CA ILE A 1165 -26.16 4.49 43.63
C ILE A 1165 -24.88 4.00 44.35
N GLY A 1166 -23.76 4.70 44.07
CA GLY A 1166 -22.59 4.77 44.94
C GLY A 1166 -21.55 5.85 44.58
N LEU A 1167 -21.89 7.14 44.73
CA LEU A 1167 -20.94 8.27 44.75
C LEU A 1167 -20.00 8.22 45.99
N SER A 1168 -18.73 8.57 45.84
CA SER A 1168 -18.02 9.39 46.85
C SER A 1168 -16.78 10.11 46.31
N VAL A 1169 -16.74 11.41 46.58
CA VAL A 1169 -15.72 12.43 46.35
C VAL A 1169 -14.74 12.51 47.54
N GLY A 1170 -13.48 12.91 47.36
CA GLY A 1170 -12.66 13.36 48.51
C GLY A 1170 -11.17 13.72 48.30
N GLY A 1171 -10.91 14.93 47.77
CA GLY A 1171 -9.93 15.96 48.22
C GLY A 1171 -8.57 15.66 48.90
N ALA A 1172 -7.49 16.06 48.19
CA ALA A 1172 -6.39 17.00 48.52
C ALA A 1172 -5.60 16.99 49.87
N VAL A 1173 -4.24 17.06 49.77
CA VAL A 1173 -3.32 18.15 50.27
C VAL A 1173 -1.88 17.67 50.67
N LEU A 1174 -0.87 18.19 49.94
CA LEU A 1174 0.52 18.66 50.25
C LEU A 1174 1.57 17.82 51.06
N VAL A 1175 2.81 17.68 50.53
CA VAL A 1175 4.08 18.42 50.88
C VAL A 1175 5.37 17.69 50.39
N LEU A 1176 6.12 18.38 49.50
CA LEU A 1176 7.61 18.49 49.30
C LEU A 1176 8.58 17.32 49.58
N ALA A 1177 9.44 17.03 48.59
CA ALA A 1177 10.90 17.26 48.66
C ALA A 1177 11.56 17.09 47.27
N ALA A 1178 12.68 17.78 47.08
CA ALA A 1178 13.21 18.27 45.82
C ALA A 1178 14.48 17.53 45.32
N VAL A 1179 14.57 17.44 43.99
CA VAL A 1179 15.69 17.79 43.10
C VAL A 1179 17.01 17.01 43.17
N GLY A 1180 17.37 16.47 41.99
CA GLY A 1180 18.75 16.25 41.54
C GLY A 1180 18.77 16.02 40.02
N ILE A 1181 19.08 17.08 39.27
CA ILE A 1181 18.93 17.16 37.81
C ILE A 1181 20.33 17.38 37.18
N ILE A 1182 20.50 16.96 35.91
CA ILE A 1182 21.27 17.64 34.83
C ILE A 1182 22.74 17.22 34.53
N LEU A 1183 22.86 16.41 33.46
CA LEU A 1183 23.21 16.78 32.05
C LEU A 1183 24.68 16.98 31.60
N VAL A 1184 24.95 16.37 30.43
CA VAL A 1184 25.35 16.99 29.13
C VAL A 1184 26.78 16.88 28.60
N ILE A 1185 26.88 16.15 27.47
CA ILE A 1185 27.35 16.49 26.10
C ILE A 1185 28.61 17.37 25.94
N VAL A 1186 29.29 17.16 24.79
CA VAL A 1186 30.00 18.13 23.91
C VAL A 1186 31.52 17.84 23.84
N ARG A 1187 32.19 17.57 22.71
CA ARG A 1187 31.90 17.78 21.28
C ARG A 1187 32.88 16.98 20.40
N ARG A 1188 32.41 16.75 19.18
CA ARG A 1188 33.11 16.32 17.95
C ARG A 1188 34.48 16.99 17.66
N LYS A 1189 35.31 16.15 16.99
CA LYS A 1189 36.21 16.42 15.84
C LYS A 1189 37.61 17.01 16.09
N LYS A 1190 38.66 16.20 15.87
CA LYS A 1190 39.30 16.00 14.53
C LYS A 1190 40.51 15.03 14.57
N LYS A 1191 40.49 14.08 13.62
CA LYS A 1191 41.59 13.45 12.88
C LYS A 1191 42.74 12.79 13.64
N ASN A 1192 42.73 11.45 13.63
CA ASN A 1192 43.54 10.67 12.69
C ASN A 1192 42.66 9.61 12.04
#